data_AF-A0A8J2H9K1-F1
#
_entry.id   AF-A0A8J2H9K1-F1
#
_cell.length_a   1.000
_cell.length_b   1.000
_cell.length_c   1.000
_cell.angle_alpha   90.00
_cell.angle_beta   90.00
_cell.angle_gamma   90.00
#
_symmetry.space_group_name_H-M   'P 1'
#
loop_
_entity.id
_entity.type
_entity.pdbx_description
1 polymer ?
#
loop_
_entity_poly.entity_id
_entity_poly.type
_entity_poly.pdbx_seq_one_letter_code
_entity_poly.pdbx_strand_id
1 'polypeptide(L)'
;MNSQPGEIKNKFHISWSGTLAPDSPEYITSILCLPLISLGKSNSGPDWTCILVGFSSGYLRCYTETGSLLLEEQLHNEPILNLKCQSLTSPRHTGDTGLSEEIHVIYESVVCILPGFPFFSTLRACRNHLARVQANYSSDKAPSSGLTFKKLGLRDQDVANDCEVIGTTSVNTFDHLMTASICGGFNASYRSSAPQHNLVMATGKRPYVGFHFALEGGAAPVLSDVAIAMASSLANAIGKIGTAVPWFRASKSSIDKPKVPGTVQEPAEPMTCRFGLSDIMREGHSLIVSPNKTLSVISDAMGRVILINNRRGIALRMWKGYRDAQCGWIEVTEDKRSKGTSKKRSALFLVIYAPKKGIIDIWGVQTGSKITTFTASKNGRLLYVNYGLLGLNDIAPSFPNRPIYSCVFLDPLGGFKEILVPFHFALSSKNGKRARDIHLFKKLKTFLREEEFDDDKLVLEVGNICKDLKTNEIRQQILENLITSRHIIPDVLIKVTEIFNEVLVEQEIESNTKFLVQFCDQIKQVVLFYKFLKSVEKNADFEEDSEESLPGVLLTSEREIKRILKLAESLEEPEKTRVTFKGGFVDFISAFEFGSQVTLKKNVSEDKKELISELIYQNCLEGGSINTWKSEAESSGLQGKVLMELALVYWLSKRPLDLESHLKRFTKLVQGICDREAEDICVDYNDESIWWKDTREILMNSTKLLQALTAALACRSVAISLSASRDKQVKEEGNDEGWENVSKDVCLFTLLIGNLEDIVILNLTLKKPKVDESTQFLALPFEKQEISLGNVISRGQGAISEIVAKWLSASGIEPSKLIDTTDVEFNPKGSSEPVETEEGKKDEQDSDLQDADSLEEIFDKMAMLKCRFPYSLTSSVLLANLTWQYVMFWSKDVTRLDVIEAALTVLRQIPMKSMRQGVCCLLWNIHLKKRMEAAGKLINKLGKLPKERLCTQDVGLSDVQTIIFLEHCVSFLDIFLDAEVLEEDKNTVVKAEELWEGHAGPQAFSALAINQIPGNYDLILLHLQLGYVLHMIAFFGIKSLKPMTSLFESVTSRYFFQDITDKFIFTWYHDDKRDGNRLDFLCRVITASMESIHQETTEDGVDSRQAVLWMSKCTVLASMWKIDCDKLRIHQTCQLYVNGFDQLADEVLTAVNDTETLAVNLLPIAGLRMMSFLSKSPDLLEEVSRISPALTQYLENLNLPGIVITSCSNENNIELIKKVSQYLPDTHNDYHYAQLMLDATFIYRG
;
A
#
# COMPACT_ATOMS: atom_id res chain seq x y z
N MET A 1 -7.74 -19.27 49.72
CA MET A 1 -7.97 -20.71 49.48
C MET A 1 -8.70 -20.84 48.15
N ASN A 2 -7.97 -20.88 47.03
CA ASN A 2 -8.57 -20.94 45.70
C ASN A 2 -8.20 -22.26 45.03
N SER A 3 -9.25 -22.90 44.52
CA SER A 3 -9.34 -24.24 43.97
C SER A 3 -8.35 -24.52 42.84
N GLN A 4 -7.66 -25.66 42.96
CA GLN A 4 -6.96 -26.34 41.87
C GLN A 4 -7.89 -26.49 40.65
N PRO A 5 -7.41 -26.29 39.41
CA PRO A 5 -8.14 -26.71 38.23
C PRO A 5 -8.20 -28.23 38.25
N GLY A 6 -9.42 -28.78 38.37
CA GLY A 6 -9.68 -30.20 38.52
C GLY A 6 -9.15 -31.01 37.34
N GLU A 7 -8.53 -32.15 37.65
CA GLU A 7 -8.33 -33.25 36.71
C GLU A 7 -9.66 -33.55 36.00
N ILE A 8 -9.75 -33.28 34.69
CA ILE A 8 -10.79 -33.86 33.86
C ILE A 8 -10.49 -35.37 33.79
N LYS A 9 -11.03 -36.14 34.73
CA LYS A 9 -11.09 -37.59 34.64
C LYS A 9 -12.06 -37.93 33.52
N ASN A 10 -11.54 -38.16 32.31
CA ASN A 10 -12.30 -38.79 31.23
C ASN A 10 -12.84 -40.13 31.74
N LYS A 11 -14.14 -40.18 32.05
CA LYS A 11 -14.81 -41.41 32.47
C LYS A 11 -15.15 -42.20 31.21
N PHE A 12 -14.67 -43.44 31.12
CA PHE A 12 -15.05 -44.35 30.04
C PHE A 12 -16.54 -44.69 30.15
N HIS A 13 -17.22 -44.69 29.02
CA HIS A 13 -18.56 -45.24 28.88
C HIS A 13 -18.46 -46.55 28.10
N ILE A 14 -19.02 -47.63 28.66
CA ILE A 14 -19.10 -48.92 27.96
C ILE A 14 -20.14 -48.75 26.85
N SER A 15 -19.72 -48.73 25.58
CA SER A 15 -20.63 -48.61 24.44
C SER A 15 -21.46 -49.89 24.22
N TRP A 16 -20.88 -51.05 24.53
CA TRP A 16 -21.51 -52.35 24.43
C TRP A 16 -20.79 -53.39 25.30
N SER A 17 -21.54 -54.36 25.83
CA SER A 17 -21.03 -55.52 26.55
C SER A 17 -21.90 -56.73 26.20
N GLY A 18 -21.29 -57.86 25.87
CA GLY A 18 -21.99 -59.08 25.50
C GLY A 18 -21.03 -60.18 25.03
N THR A 19 -21.61 -61.31 24.62
CA THR A 19 -20.88 -62.48 24.10
C THR A 19 -20.96 -62.50 22.58
N LEU A 20 -19.81 -62.48 21.89
CA LEU A 20 -19.75 -62.44 20.41
C LEU A 20 -19.96 -63.81 19.74
N ALA A 21 -19.80 -64.91 20.47
CA ALA A 21 -19.94 -66.28 19.95
C ALA A 21 -20.59 -67.20 21.01
N PRO A 22 -21.93 -67.13 21.22
CA PRO A 22 -22.60 -67.94 22.22
C PRO A 22 -22.73 -69.42 21.83
N ASP A 23 -22.72 -69.75 20.54
CA ASP A 23 -23.10 -71.08 20.01
C ASP A 23 -21.91 -71.92 19.49
N SER A 24 -20.66 -71.45 19.62
CA SER A 24 -19.45 -72.12 19.08
C SER A 24 -18.28 -72.16 20.09
N PRO A 25 -17.51 -73.26 20.18
CA PRO A 25 -16.39 -73.41 21.13
C PRO A 25 -15.11 -72.67 20.68
N GLU A 26 -15.25 -71.47 20.13
CA GLU A 26 -14.14 -70.65 19.63
C GLU A 26 -13.82 -69.50 20.59
N TYR A 27 -12.59 -69.00 20.55
CA TYR A 27 -12.14 -67.88 21.37
C TYR A 27 -11.48 -66.79 20.53
N ILE A 28 -11.50 -65.57 21.05
CA ILE A 28 -10.92 -64.40 20.38
C ILE A 28 -9.39 -64.48 20.45
N THR A 29 -8.73 -64.42 19.29
CA THR A 29 -7.27 -64.42 19.19
C THR A 29 -6.72 -63.02 18.92
N SER A 30 -7.44 -62.19 18.17
CA SER A 30 -7.01 -60.83 17.83
C SER A 30 -8.19 -59.87 17.68
N ILE A 31 -7.97 -58.59 17.99
CA ILE A 31 -8.95 -57.51 17.86
C ILE A 31 -8.27 -56.31 17.21
N LEU A 32 -8.92 -55.74 16.19
CA LEU A 32 -8.47 -54.55 15.49
C LEU A 32 -9.63 -53.56 15.35
N CYS A 33 -9.45 -52.33 15.84
CA CYS A 33 -10.45 -51.26 15.74
C CYS A 33 -10.13 -50.34 14.56
N LEU A 34 -10.96 -50.36 13.53
CA LEU A 34 -10.75 -49.59 12.30
C LEU A 34 -11.64 -48.33 12.28
N PRO A 35 -11.06 -47.13 12.41
CA PRO A 35 -11.81 -45.89 12.24
C PRO A 35 -12.06 -45.63 10.75
N LEU A 36 -13.31 -45.43 10.34
CA LEU A 36 -13.69 -45.29 8.93
C LEU A 36 -13.92 -43.83 8.55
N ILE A 37 -13.51 -43.43 7.33
CA ILE A 37 -13.64 -42.04 6.86
C ILE A 37 -15.09 -41.65 6.55
N SER A 38 -15.46 -40.41 6.86
CA SER A 38 -16.73 -39.81 6.41
C SER A 38 -16.62 -39.28 4.98
N LEU A 39 -17.60 -39.57 4.13
CA LEU A 39 -17.65 -39.08 2.74
C LEU A 39 -18.35 -37.72 2.59
N GLY A 40 -18.66 -37.04 3.71
CA GLY A 40 -19.29 -35.71 3.75
C GLY A 40 -18.28 -34.54 3.64
N LYS A 41 -18.75 -33.35 3.25
CA LYS A 41 -17.93 -32.15 2.96
C LYS A 41 -17.17 -31.54 4.16
N SER A 42 -17.27 -32.09 5.37
CA SER A 42 -16.61 -31.58 6.58
C SER A 42 -15.60 -32.60 7.13
N ASN A 43 -14.35 -32.53 6.68
CA ASN A 43 -13.30 -33.48 7.06
C ASN A 43 -12.56 -33.06 8.33
N SER A 44 -12.89 -33.66 9.49
CA SER A 44 -11.94 -33.78 10.62
C SER A 44 -12.32 -34.85 11.66
N GLY A 45 -12.75 -36.06 11.27
CA GLY A 45 -12.97 -37.16 12.21
C GLY A 45 -13.48 -38.46 11.57
N PRO A 46 -13.41 -39.61 12.28
CA PRO A 46 -14.02 -40.85 11.82
C PRO A 46 -15.55 -40.76 11.80
N ASP A 47 -16.19 -41.40 10.82
CA ASP A 47 -17.65 -41.53 10.73
C ASP A 47 -18.17 -42.51 11.79
N TRP A 48 -17.51 -43.65 11.92
CA TRP A 48 -17.73 -44.68 12.94
C TRP A 48 -16.53 -45.62 13.04
N THR A 49 -16.50 -46.47 14.07
CA THR A 49 -15.42 -47.47 14.26
C THR A 49 -15.93 -48.88 14.04
N CYS A 50 -15.29 -49.63 13.14
CA CYS A 50 -15.52 -51.05 12.91
C CYS A 50 -14.61 -51.89 13.80
N ILE A 51 -15.16 -52.89 14.48
CA ILE A 51 -14.40 -53.80 15.35
C ILE A 51 -14.21 -55.12 14.60
N LEU A 52 -12.98 -55.40 14.17
CA LEU A 52 -12.62 -56.68 13.55
C LEU A 52 -12.14 -57.63 14.64
N VAL A 53 -12.67 -58.84 14.61
CA VAL A 53 -12.38 -59.89 15.59
C VAL A 53 -11.96 -61.15 14.86
N GLY A 54 -10.76 -61.62 15.17
CA GLY A 54 -10.22 -62.89 14.70
C GLY A 54 -10.47 -63.98 15.73
N PHE A 55 -10.85 -65.16 15.26
CA PHE A 55 -11.17 -66.31 16.09
C PHE A 55 -10.21 -67.48 15.86
N SER A 56 -10.11 -68.35 16.88
CA SER A 56 -9.32 -69.59 16.81
C SER A 56 -9.82 -70.59 15.76
N SER A 57 -11.06 -70.45 15.30
CA SER A 57 -11.67 -71.22 14.20
C SER A 57 -11.22 -70.76 12.80
N GLY A 58 -10.51 -69.63 12.70
CA GLY A 58 -10.09 -69.02 11.44
C GLY A 58 -11.08 -68.04 10.83
N TYR A 59 -12.24 -67.84 11.47
CA TYR A 59 -13.23 -66.86 11.04
C TYR A 59 -12.79 -65.43 11.40
N LEU A 60 -12.92 -64.54 10.42
CA LEU A 60 -12.87 -63.09 10.60
C LEU A 60 -14.30 -62.58 10.68
N ARG A 61 -14.64 -61.89 11.78
CA ARG A 61 -15.94 -61.21 11.92
C ARG A 61 -15.76 -59.72 12.13
N CYS A 62 -16.61 -58.93 11.50
CA CYS A 62 -16.63 -57.48 11.61
C CYS A 62 -17.91 -57.03 12.32
N TYR A 63 -17.76 -56.19 13.35
CA TYR A 63 -18.86 -55.68 14.16
C TYR A 63 -18.92 -54.15 14.15
N THR A 64 -20.11 -53.61 14.40
CA THR A 64 -20.30 -52.18 14.73
C THR A 64 -19.77 -51.87 16.13
N GLU A 65 -19.62 -50.58 16.45
CA GLU A 65 -19.29 -50.09 17.81
C GLU A 65 -20.34 -50.46 18.89
N THR A 66 -21.52 -50.89 18.46
CA THR A 66 -22.64 -51.39 19.27
C THR A 66 -22.73 -52.91 19.31
N GLY A 67 -21.73 -53.64 18.79
CA GLY A 67 -21.66 -55.10 18.83
C GLY A 67 -22.54 -55.84 17.82
N SER A 68 -23.08 -55.17 16.80
CA SER A 68 -23.88 -55.81 15.74
C SER A 68 -22.98 -56.39 14.64
N LEU A 69 -23.21 -57.64 14.22
CA LEU A 69 -22.43 -58.32 13.18
C LEU A 69 -22.70 -57.73 11.79
N LEU A 70 -21.64 -57.39 11.05
CA LEU A 70 -21.70 -56.84 9.69
C LEU A 70 -21.28 -57.84 8.62
N LEU A 71 -20.24 -58.63 8.90
CA LEU A 71 -19.61 -59.55 7.95
C LEU A 71 -18.98 -60.70 8.72
N GLU A 72 -19.07 -61.91 8.17
CA GLU A 72 -18.40 -63.11 8.64
C GLU A 72 -17.80 -63.86 7.46
N GLU A 73 -16.49 -64.12 7.49
CA GLU A 73 -15.79 -64.82 6.41
C GLU A 73 -14.60 -65.65 6.93
N GLN A 74 -14.39 -66.83 6.34
CA GLN A 74 -13.24 -67.68 6.64
C GLN A 74 -12.29 -67.69 5.44
N LEU A 75 -11.21 -66.89 5.52
CA LEU A 75 -10.22 -66.75 4.44
C LEU A 75 -9.25 -67.95 4.39
N HIS A 76 -9.03 -68.60 5.54
CA HIS A 76 -8.22 -69.81 5.66
C HIS A 76 -8.65 -70.68 6.86
N ASN A 77 -8.29 -71.97 6.81
CA ASN A 77 -8.65 -72.98 7.82
C ASN A 77 -7.56 -73.12 8.89
N GLU A 78 -7.09 -72.01 9.44
CA GLU A 78 -6.13 -71.97 10.54
C GLU A 78 -6.58 -70.90 11.55
N PRO A 79 -6.16 -70.97 12.82
CA PRO A 79 -6.40 -69.88 13.77
C PRO A 79 -5.82 -68.56 13.27
N ILE A 80 -6.57 -67.47 13.39
CA ILE A 80 -6.03 -66.13 13.11
C ILE A 80 -5.04 -65.78 14.22
N LEU A 81 -3.78 -65.52 13.88
CA LEU A 81 -2.76 -65.08 14.84
C LEU A 81 -2.91 -63.60 15.17
N ASN A 82 -3.07 -62.76 14.14
CA ASN A 82 -3.09 -61.32 14.31
C ASN A 82 -3.82 -60.59 13.18
N LEU A 83 -4.33 -59.40 13.48
CA LEU A 83 -5.01 -58.50 12.55
C LEU A 83 -4.27 -57.17 12.53
N LYS A 84 -3.85 -56.71 11.35
CA LYS A 84 -3.07 -55.47 11.20
C LYS A 84 -3.61 -54.60 10.07
N CYS A 85 -3.33 -53.30 10.14
CA CYS A 85 -3.78 -52.31 9.16
C CYS A 85 -2.61 -51.47 8.67
N GLN A 86 -2.59 -51.20 7.36
CA GLN A 86 -1.69 -50.28 6.68
C GLN A 86 -2.53 -49.13 6.10
N SER A 87 -2.16 -47.89 6.43
CA SER A 87 -2.79 -46.70 5.86
C SER A 87 -2.06 -46.19 4.63
N LEU A 88 -2.83 -45.60 3.70
CA LEU A 88 -2.30 -44.92 2.51
C LEU A 88 -1.25 -43.87 2.90
N THR A 89 -0.03 -44.00 2.38
CA THR A 89 1.07 -43.07 2.66
C THR A 89 1.76 -42.65 1.36
N SER A 90 1.71 -41.34 1.06
CA SER A 90 2.40 -40.77 -0.10
C SER A 90 3.92 -40.79 0.06
N PRO A 91 4.69 -40.99 -1.03
CA PRO A 91 6.15 -41.01 -0.97
C PRO A 91 6.71 -39.63 -0.55
N ARG A 92 7.56 -39.61 0.49
CA ARG A 92 8.12 -38.36 1.05
C ARG A 92 9.36 -37.87 0.28
N HIS A 93 10.09 -38.77 -0.38
CA HIS A 93 11.31 -38.47 -1.14
C HIS A 93 11.29 -39.14 -2.52
N THR A 94 12.06 -38.59 -3.45
CA THR A 94 12.29 -39.17 -4.78
C THR A 94 12.95 -40.54 -4.63
N GLY A 95 12.24 -41.60 -5.02
CA GLY A 95 12.69 -43.00 -4.89
C GLY A 95 12.05 -43.80 -3.74
N ASP A 96 11.24 -43.18 -2.88
CA ASP A 96 10.37 -43.95 -1.97
C ASP A 96 9.12 -44.44 -2.74
N THR A 97 8.73 -45.69 -2.51
CA THR A 97 7.46 -46.26 -2.97
C THR A 97 6.33 -45.83 -2.00
N GLY A 98 5.21 -45.35 -2.54
CA GLY A 98 4.01 -45.10 -1.74
C GLY A 98 3.43 -46.41 -1.21
N LEU A 99 2.75 -46.37 -0.07
CA LEU A 99 2.04 -47.53 0.50
C LEU A 99 0.55 -47.43 0.21
N SER A 100 -0.06 -48.51 -0.28
CA SER A 100 -1.50 -48.70 -0.46
C SER A 100 -2.21 -48.86 0.89
N GLU A 101 -3.52 -48.59 0.92
CA GLU A 101 -4.35 -48.91 2.09
C GLU A 101 -4.70 -50.41 2.09
N GLU A 102 -4.35 -51.15 3.14
CA GLU A 102 -4.50 -52.62 3.21
C GLU A 102 -4.79 -53.12 4.64
N ILE A 103 -5.48 -54.26 4.73
CA ILE A 103 -5.71 -54.99 5.97
C ILE A 103 -5.07 -56.37 5.85
N HIS A 104 -4.31 -56.76 6.86
CA HIS A 104 -3.55 -58.01 6.88
C HIS A 104 -4.15 -58.95 7.92
N VAL A 105 -4.61 -60.11 7.45
CA VAL A 105 -5.09 -61.21 8.28
C VAL A 105 -4.01 -62.28 8.30
N ILE A 106 -3.40 -62.48 9.47
CA ILE A 106 -2.21 -63.31 9.62
C ILE A 106 -2.61 -64.64 10.23
N TYR A 107 -2.24 -65.72 9.55
CA TYR A 107 -2.35 -67.11 10.00
C TYR A 107 -0.94 -67.69 10.21
N GLU A 108 -0.84 -68.94 10.68
CA GLU A 108 0.45 -69.60 10.90
C GLU A 108 1.19 -69.85 9.58
N SER A 109 0.49 -70.34 8.55
CA SER A 109 1.11 -70.69 7.27
C SER A 109 0.94 -69.66 6.16
N VAL A 110 -0.01 -68.72 6.30
CA VAL A 110 -0.36 -67.74 5.25
C VAL A 110 -0.67 -66.35 5.80
N VAL A 111 -0.54 -65.35 4.92
CA VAL A 111 -1.04 -63.98 5.15
C VAL A 111 -2.03 -63.64 4.06
N CYS A 112 -3.23 -63.22 4.45
CA CYS A 112 -4.25 -62.71 3.53
C CYS A 112 -4.26 -61.17 3.56
N ILE A 113 -4.08 -60.54 2.40
CA ILE A 113 -4.01 -59.09 2.22
C ILE A 113 -5.31 -58.63 1.55
N LEU A 114 -6.11 -57.87 2.29
CA LEU A 114 -7.36 -57.27 1.84
C LEU A 114 -7.10 -55.82 1.40
N PRO A 115 -7.42 -55.43 0.16
CA PRO A 115 -7.34 -54.03 -0.27
C PRO A 115 -8.32 -53.14 0.52
N GLY A 116 -7.84 -52.00 1.03
CA GLY A 116 -8.55 -51.15 1.98
C GLY A 116 -9.86 -50.57 1.44
N PHE A 117 -9.83 -49.93 0.26
CA PHE A 117 -11.03 -49.28 -0.29
C PHE A 117 -12.16 -50.26 -0.70
N PRO A 118 -11.89 -51.41 -1.36
CA PRO A 118 -12.90 -52.44 -1.58
C PRO A 118 -13.49 -53.00 -0.28
N PHE A 119 -12.64 -53.22 0.73
CA PHE A 119 -13.10 -53.69 2.04
C PHE A 119 -13.99 -52.64 2.74
N PHE A 120 -13.57 -51.38 2.75
CA PHE A 120 -14.35 -50.24 3.25
C PHE A 120 -15.72 -50.15 2.57
N SER A 121 -15.76 -50.28 1.24
CA SER A 121 -17.00 -50.25 0.45
C SER A 121 -17.95 -51.38 0.85
N THR A 122 -17.41 -52.57 1.10
CA THR A 122 -18.17 -53.75 1.56
C THR A 122 -18.74 -53.51 2.96
N LEU A 123 -17.92 -53.04 3.91
CA LEU A 123 -18.38 -52.73 5.28
C LEU A 123 -19.51 -51.69 5.28
N ARG A 124 -19.41 -50.66 4.44
CA ARG A 124 -20.45 -49.63 4.33
C ARG A 124 -21.74 -50.20 3.74
N ALA A 125 -21.64 -51.04 2.72
CA ALA A 125 -22.79 -51.73 2.15
C ALA A 125 -23.48 -52.63 3.19
N CYS A 126 -22.70 -53.39 3.97
CA CYS A 126 -23.21 -54.21 5.07
C CYS A 126 -23.89 -53.37 6.17
N ARG A 127 -23.26 -52.27 6.61
CA ARG A 127 -23.85 -51.36 7.62
C ARG A 127 -25.15 -50.71 7.13
N ASN A 128 -25.19 -50.28 5.86
CA ASN A 128 -26.40 -49.73 5.26
C ASN A 128 -27.52 -50.77 5.13
N HIS A 129 -27.18 -52.02 4.81
CA HIS A 129 -28.15 -53.11 4.79
C HIS A 129 -28.68 -53.42 6.20
N LEU A 130 -27.80 -53.53 7.19
CA LEU A 130 -28.15 -53.74 8.59
C LEU A 130 -29.08 -52.63 9.11
N ALA A 131 -28.81 -51.37 8.78
CA ALA A 131 -29.69 -50.25 9.11
C ALA A 131 -31.08 -50.35 8.46
N ARG A 132 -31.18 -50.78 7.19
CA ARG A 132 -32.47 -51.01 6.51
C ARG A 132 -33.26 -52.18 7.12
N VAL A 133 -32.58 -53.24 7.51
CA VAL A 133 -33.18 -54.40 8.18
C VAL A 133 -33.72 -54.00 9.56
N GLN A 134 -32.93 -53.26 10.35
CA GLN A 134 -33.37 -52.75 11.66
C GLN A 134 -34.52 -51.73 11.55
N ALA A 135 -34.61 -51.01 10.42
CA ALA A 135 -35.70 -50.07 10.14
C ALA A 135 -36.95 -50.72 9.51
N ASN A 136 -37.01 -52.05 9.36
CA ASN A 136 -38.11 -52.81 8.73
C ASN A 136 -38.43 -52.41 7.27
N TYR A 137 -37.47 -51.86 6.51
CA TYR A 137 -37.73 -51.28 5.17
C TYR A 137 -37.60 -52.26 3.98
N SER A 138 -36.94 -53.43 4.10
CA SER A 138 -36.96 -54.50 3.06
C SER A 138 -36.46 -55.86 3.55
N SER A 139 -36.94 -56.95 2.94
CA SER A 139 -36.43 -58.33 3.07
C SER A 139 -35.38 -58.66 1.97
N ASP A 140 -34.50 -57.70 1.66
CA ASP A 140 -33.50 -57.88 0.60
C ASP A 140 -32.48 -58.97 0.95
N LYS A 141 -32.03 -59.72 -0.06
CA LYS A 141 -30.90 -60.64 0.07
C LYS A 141 -29.66 -59.85 0.53
N ALA A 142 -28.94 -60.40 1.50
CA ALA A 142 -27.66 -59.85 1.95
C ALA A 142 -26.73 -59.60 0.74
N PRO A 143 -25.95 -58.51 0.74
CA PRO A 143 -24.97 -58.27 -0.31
C PRO A 143 -24.06 -59.51 -0.44
N SER A 144 -23.84 -60.00 -1.67
CA SER A 144 -23.00 -61.18 -1.91
C SER A 144 -21.59 -60.94 -1.38
N SER A 145 -21.25 -61.61 -0.29
CA SER A 145 -20.05 -61.37 0.51
C SER A 145 -18.92 -62.32 0.12
N GLY A 146 -18.19 -61.99 -0.95
CA GLY A 146 -16.85 -62.53 -1.17
C GLY A 146 -15.87 -61.37 -1.05
N LEU A 147 -14.98 -61.42 -0.07
CA LEU A 147 -13.90 -60.44 0.03
C LEU A 147 -12.86 -60.72 -1.07
N THR A 148 -12.42 -59.66 -1.75
CA THR A 148 -11.26 -59.75 -2.64
C THR A 148 -9.99 -59.68 -1.80
N PHE A 149 -9.14 -60.70 -1.84
CA PHE A 149 -7.86 -60.71 -1.12
C PHE A 149 -6.74 -61.36 -1.94
N LYS A 150 -5.50 -61.02 -1.60
CA LYS A 150 -4.30 -61.74 -2.03
C LYS A 150 -3.84 -62.68 -0.92
N LYS A 151 -3.57 -63.96 -1.24
CA LYS A 151 -3.13 -64.96 -0.27
C LYS A 151 -1.68 -65.36 -0.50
N LEU A 152 -0.80 -65.08 0.46
CA LEU A 152 0.63 -65.33 0.41
C LEU A 152 1.05 -66.42 1.41
N GLY A 153 1.86 -67.40 1.00
CA GLY A 153 2.29 -68.52 1.84
C GLY A 153 3.71 -68.39 2.43
N LEU A 154 3.86 -68.71 3.71
CA LEU A 154 5.09 -68.70 4.52
C LEU A 154 5.74 -70.09 4.61
N ARG A 155 6.14 -70.68 3.48
CA ARG A 155 6.63 -72.08 3.45
C ARG A 155 7.99 -72.30 4.15
N ASP A 156 8.83 -71.27 4.15
CA ASP A 156 10.21 -71.34 4.66
C ASP A 156 10.32 -70.88 6.13
N GLN A 157 9.19 -70.63 6.79
CA GLN A 157 9.09 -70.28 8.20
C GLN A 157 8.43 -71.45 8.94
N ASP A 158 9.18 -72.13 9.82
CA ASP A 158 8.68 -73.32 10.49
C ASP A 158 7.61 -73.01 11.54
N VAL A 159 7.88 -72.02 12.41
CA VAL A 159 6.87 -71.45 13.32
C VAL A 159 6.80 -69.96 13.07
N ALA A 160 5.61 -69.46 12.78
CA ALA A 160 5.31 -68.03 12.66
C ALA A 160 4.43 -67.60 13.85
N ASN A 161 4.92 -66.67 14.66
CA ASN A 161 4.18 -66.11 15.80
C ASN A 161 3.56 -64.75 15.47
N ASP A 162 4.25 -63.96 14.64
CA ASP A 162 3.74 -62.68 14.15
C ASP A 162 4.38 -62.35 12.80
N CYS A 163 3.71 -61.51 12.03
CA CYS A 163 4.12 -61.16 10.68
C CYS A 163 3.76 -59.70 10.35
N GLU A 164 4.51 -59.07 9.45
CA GLU A 164 4.21 -57.75 8.90
C GLU A 164 4.55 -57.68 7.42
N VAL A 165 3.63 -57.11 6.65
CA VAL A 165 3.89 -56.72 5.26
C VAL A 165 4.60 -55.38 5.28
N ILE A 166 5.86 -55.34 4.84
CA ILE A 166 6.66 -54.11 4.75
C ILE A 166 6.31 -53.31 3.50
N GLY A 167 5.90 -54.01 2.42
CA GLY A 167 5.48 -53.41 1.16
C GLY A 167 6.52 -53.60 0.05
N THR A 168 6.28 -52.90 -1.06
CA THR A 168 7.09 -53.01 -2.29
C THR A 168 8.50 -52.46 -2.06
N THR A 169 9.50 -53.32 -2.20
CA THR A 169 10.91 -52.98 -2.15
C THR A 169 11.51 -53.04 -3.55
N SER A 170 12.05 -51.90 -4.02
CA SER A 170 12.88 -51.85 -5.21
C SER A 170 14.33 -52.13 -4.84
N VAL A 171 14.91 -53.18 -5.39
CA VAL A 171 16.35 -53.43 -5.29
C VAL A 171 17.06 -52.56 -6.33
N ASN A 172 18.16 -51.91 -5.99
CA ASN A 172 18.94 -51.19 -7.00
C ASN A 172 19.60 -52.19 -7.97
N THR A 173 19.99 -51.74 -9.17
CA THR A 173 20.55 -52.63 -10.20
C THR A 173 21.81 -53.35 -9.72
N PHE A 174 22.63 -52.70 -8.89
CA PHE A 174 23.85 -53.30 -8.33
C PHE A 174 23.52 -54.48 -7.41
N ASP A 175 22.66 -54.29 -6.42
CA ASP A 175 22.24 -55.31 -5.46
C ASP A 175 21.48 -56.44 -6.17
N HIS A 176 20.73 -56.14 -7.23
CA HIS A 176 20.07 -57.14 -8.08
C HIS A 176 21.07 -58.02 -8.83
N LEU A 177 22.05 -57.41 -9.51
CA LEU A 177 23.12 -58.13 -10.22
C LEU A 177 24.02 -58.91 -9.24
N MET A 178 24.32 -58.32 -8.08
CA MET A 178 25.11 -58.96 -7.03
C MET A 178 24.39 -60.18 -6.48
N THR A 179 23.10 -60.06 -6.14
CA THR A 179 22.28 -61.18 -5.67
C THR A 179 22.18 -62.27 -6.73
N ALA A 180 21.93 -61.92 -7.99
CA ALA A 180 21.89 -62.90 -9.09
C ALA A 180 23.23 -63.64 -9.26
N SER A 181 24.35 -62.93 -9.15
CA SER A 181 25.69 -63.51 -9.26
C SER A 181 26.03 -64.42 -8.06
N ILE A 182 25.69 -64.00 -6.83
CA ILE A 182 25.94 -64.79 -5.61
C ILE A 182 25.07 -66.06 -5.60
N CYS A 183 23.77 -65.93 -5.89
CA CYS A 183 22.83 -67.03 -5.77
C CYS A 183 22.88 -68.00 -6.97
N GLY A 184 23.06 -67.49 -8.19
CA GLY A 184 23.04 -68.30 -9.41
C GLY A 184 24.43 -68.70 -9.95
N GLY A 185 25.52 -68.14 -9.43
CA GLY A 185 26.88 -68.41 -9.88
C GLY A 185 27.19 -67.89 -11.29
N PHE A 186 28.23 -68.45 -11.94
CA PHE A 186 28.74 -67.98 -13.24
C PHE A 186 27.69 -68.02 -14.38
N ASN A 187 26.70 -68.93 -14.32
CA ASN A 187 25.68 -69.11 -15.35
C ASN A 187 24.33 -68.44 -15.00
N ALA A 188 24.30 -67.53 -14.03
CA ALA A 188 23.06 -66.89 -13.57
C ALA A 188 22.41 -66.01 -14.67
N SER A 189 21.17 -66.30 -15.06
CA SER A 189 20.36 -65.41 -15.89
C SER A 189 19.71 -64.32 -15.03
N TYR A 190 19.85 -63.05 -15.41
CA TYR A 190 19.26 -61.92 -14.69
C TYR A 190 18.34 -61.08 -15.61
N ARG A 191 17.36 -60.41 -15.01
CA ARG A 191 16.50 -59.44 -15.71
C ARG A 191 17.21 -58.10 -15.88
N SER A 192 17.00 -57.43 -17.01
CA SER A 192 17.59 -56.10 -17.32
C SER A 192 17.11 -55.00 -16.38
N SER A 193 15.91 -55.14 -15.81
CA SER A 193 15.39 -54.29 -14.74
C SER A 193 15.30 -55.09 -13.43
N ALA A 194 15.64 -54.44 -12.32
CA ALA A 194 15.47 -55.04 -11.00
C ALA A 194 13.97 -55.37 -10.76
N PRO A 195 13.64 -56.62 -10.39
CA PRO A 195 12.27 -57.01 -10.08
C PRO A 195 11.78 -56.26 -8.83
N GLN A 196 10.51 -55.86 -8.86
CA GLN A 196 9.82 -55.37 -7.67
C GLN A 196 9.33 -56.58 -6.87
N HIS A 197 9.60 -56.54 -5.57
CA HIS A 197 9.16 -57.58 -4.65
C HIS A 197 8.38 -56.96 -3.51
N ASN A 198 7.32 -57.63 -3.08
CA ASN A 198 6.65 -57.29 -1.82
C ASN A 198 7.33 -58.07 -0.68
N LEU A 199 7.89 -57.34 0.30
CA LEU A 199 8.58 -57.91 1.45
C LEU A 199 7.60 -58.15 2.60
N VAL A 200 7.58 -59.38 3.09
CA VAL A 200 6.86 -59.83 4.27
C VAL A 200 7.85 -60.35 5.30
N MET A 201 7.90 -59.73 6.48
CA MET A 201 8.73 -60.18 7.58
C MET A 201 7.92 -61.06 8.52
N ALA A 202 8.41 -62.26 8.84
CA ALA A 202 7.79 -63.14 9.82
C ALA A 202 8.78 -63.40 10.96
N THR A 203 8.28 -63.46 12.20
CA THR A 203 9.07 -63.81 13.38
C THR A 203 8.52 -65.06 14.04
N GLY A 204 9.42 -65.84 14.62
CA GLY A 204 9.06 -67.09 15.27
C GLY A 204 10.29 -67.94 15.48
N LYS A 205 10.24 -69.20 15.04
CA LYS A 205 11.33 -70.17 15.19
C LYS A 205 11.72 -70.73 13.83
N ARG A 206 13.05 -70.84 13.62
CA ARG A 206 13.67 -71.35 12.37
C ARG A 206 13.09 -70.73 11.09
N PRO A 207 13.48 -69.48 10.73
CA PRO A 207 14.40 -68.57 11.43
C PRO A 207 13.73 -67.73 12.56
N TYR A 208 14.54 -67.04 13.38
CA TYR A 208 14.04 -66.13 14.43
C TYR A 208 13.31 -64.92 13.82
N VAL A 209 13.84 -64.41 12.70
CA VAL A 209 13.09 -63.57 11.76
C VAL A 209 13.43 -63.96 10.32
N GLY A 210 12.43 -64.15 9.48
CA GLY A 210 12.56 -64.45 8.06
C GLY A 210 12.09 -63.29 7.18
N PHE A 211 12.80 -63.03 6.09
CA PHE A 211 12.47 -62.02 5.08
C PHE A 211 11.95 -62.70 3.82
N HIS A 212 10.62 -62.74 3.68
CA HIS A 212 9.88 -63.44 2.63
C HIS A 212 9.51 -62.47 1.51
N PHE A 213 9.75 -62.84 0.26
CA PHE A 213 9.50 -62.00 -0.90
C PHE A 213 8.48 -62.63 -1.84
N ALA A 214 7.48 -61.85 -2.25
CA ALA A 214 6.53 -62.19 -3.32
C ALA A 214 6.86 -61.38 -4.59
N LEU A 215 6.76 -61.99 -5.78
CA LEU A 215 6.98 -61.31 -7.07
C LEU A 215 5.75 -60.49 -7.46
N GLU A 216 5.96 -59.25 -7.91
CA GLU A 216 4.88 -58.33 -8.25
C GLU A 216 4.85 -58.04 -9.77
N GLY A 217 3.66 -58.13 -10.38
CA GLY A 217 3.44 -57.95 -11.83
C GLY A 217 3.67 -59.23 -12.63
N GLY A 218 2.61 -59.71 -13.31
CA GLY A 218 2.59 -60.92 -14.14
C GLY A 218 3.47 -60.88 -15.40
N ALA A 219 4.74 -60.52 -15.27
CA ALA A 219 5.73 -60.67 -16.32
C ALA A 219 6.12 -62.15 -16.41
N ALA A 220 5.96 -62.73 -17.61
CA ALA A 220 6.22 -64.13 -17.90
C ALA A 220 7.54 -64.63 -17.26
N PRO A 221 7.53 -65.82 -16.64
CA PRO A 221 8.73 -66.36 -15.99
C PRO A 221 9.83 -66.63 -17.02
N VAL A 222 11.08 -66.39 -16.62
CA VAL A 222 12.25 -66.86 -17.38
C VAL A 222 12.28 -68.38 -17.23
N LEU A 223 12.51 -69.09 -18.33
CA LEU A 223 12.39 -70.56 -18.48
C LEU A 223 13.13 -71.41 -17.42
N SER A 224 14.05 -70.85 -16.63
CA SER A 224 14.77 -71.54 -15.55
C SER A 224 13.98 -71.66 -14.24
N ASP A 225 13.17 -70.66 -13.85
CA ASP A 225 12.40 -70.69 -12.59
C ASP A 225 11.12 -71.55 -12.70
N VAL A 226 10.76 -71.94 -13.91
CA VAL A 226 9.61 -72.80 -14.22
C VAL A 226 9.84 -74.24 -13.79
N ALA A 227 11.10 -74.73 -13.75
CA ALA A 227 11.37 -76.14 -13.47
C ALA A 227 11.09 -76.52 -12.00
N ILE A 228 11.22 -75.59 -11.05
CA ILE A 228 11.09 -75.89 -9.62
C ILE A 228 9.69 -75.54 -9.08
N ALA A 229 9.01 -74.52 -9.67
CA ALA A 229 7.71 -74.06 -9.19
C ALA A 229 6.49 -74.58 -9.98
N MET A 230 6.65 -75.06 -11.24
CA MET A 230 5.52 -75.50 -12.08
C MET A 230 5.29 -77.03 -12.14
N ALA A 231 6.04 -77.83 -11.37
CA ALA A 231 5.83 -79.28 -11.35
C ALA A 231 4.45 -79.72 -10.78
N SER A 232 3.68 -78.82 -10.12
CA SER A 232 2.41 -79.19 -9.47
C SER A 232 1.14 -78.46 -9.93
N SER A 233 1.20 -77.39 -10.74
CA SER A 233 0.02 -76.55 -11.02
C SER A 233 -0.51 -76.57 -12.46
N LEU A 234 0.19 -77.19 -13.41
CA LEU A 234 -0.19 -77.19 -14.84
C LEU A 234 -1.27 -78.21 -15.24
N ALA A 235 -1.82 -79.01 -14.31
CA ALA A 235 -2.79 -80.04 -14.66
C ALA A 235 -4.25 -79.57 -14.83
N ASN A 236 -4.65 -78.41 -14.30
CA ASN A 236 -6.09 -78.07 -14.18
C ASN A 236 -6.57 -76.75 -14.82
N ALA A 237 -5.73 -76.03 -15.57
CA ALA A 237 -6.07 -74.67 -16.04
C ALA A 237 -6.04 -74.45 -17.56
N ILE A 238 -6.24 -75.49 -18.39
CA ILE A 238 -6.54 -75.31 -19.84
C ILE A 238 -8.05 -75.07 -20.09
N GLY A 239 -8.91 -75.24 -19.06
CA GLY A 239 -10.36 -75.14 -19.21
C GLY A 239 -11.01 -73.77 -18.98
N LYS A 240 -10.27 -72.71 -18.65
CA LYS A 240 -10.84 -71.37 -18.31
C LYS A 240 -10.20 -70.19 -19.05
N ILE A 241 -9.43 -70.43 -20.11
CA ILE A 241 -9.01 -69.38 -21.06
C ILE A 241 -10.01 -69.39 -22.20
N GLY A 242 -11.09 -68.65 -22.03
CA GLY A 242 -12.12 -68.50 -23.04
C GLY A 242 -12.70 -67.09 -22.98
N THR A 243 -11.93 -66.09 -23.43
CA THR A 243 -12.38 -64.87 -24.15
C THR A 243 -11.25 -63.83 -24.18
N ALA A 244 -10.38 -63.91 -25.19
CA ALA A 244 -9.50 -62.79 -25.57
C ALA A 244 -9.30 -62.75 -27.10
N VAL A 245 -10.36 -62.95 -27.89
CA VAL A 245 -10.46 -62.45 -29.28
C VAL A 245 -11.93 -62.19 -29.64
N PRO A 246 -12.33 -60.99 -30.11
CA PRO A 246 -13.73 -60.63 -30.43
C PRO A 246 -14.40 -61.33 -31.65
N TRP A 247 -13.77 -62.29 -32.33
CA TRP A 247 -14.33 -62.91 -33.54
C TRP A 247 -14.87 -64.35 -33.40
N PHE A 248 -14.82 -64.94 -32.20
CA PHE A 248 -15.51 -66.20 -31.91
C PHE A 248 -16.70 -65.96 -30.98
N ARG A 249 -17.82 -65.57 -31.59
CA ARG A 249 -19.16 -65.60 -30.97
C ARG A 249 -19.86 -66.87 -31.46
N ALA A 250 -19.58 -68.00 -30.84
CA ALA A 250 -20.35 -69.23 -31.08
C ALA A 250 -21.36 -69.42 -29.93
N SER A 251 -22.60 -69.06 -30.27
CA SER A 251 -23.88 -69.59 -29.78
C SER A 251 -23.97 -70.20 -28.38
N LYS A 252 -24.95 -69.65 -27.62
CA LYS A 252 -25.74 -70.32 -26.58
C LYS A 252 -25.73 -71.85 -26.66
N SER A 253 -25.59 -72.51 -25.51
CA SER A 253 -26.74 -73.21 -24.93
C SER A 253 -26.45 -73.62 -23.49
N SER A 254 -27.40 -73.26 -22.64
CA SER A 254 -27.67 -73.80 -21.32
C SER A 254 -27.70 -75.33 -21.36
N ILE A 255 -26.85 -75.98 -20.57
CA ILE A 255 -27.15 -77.29 -20.00
C ILE A 255 -26.74 -77.26 -18.53
N ASP A 256 -27.74 -77.08 -17.67
CA ASP A 256 -27.65 -77.41 -16.26
C ASP A 256 -27.32 -78.90 -16.09
N LYS A 257 -26.23 -79.20 -15.38
CA LYS A 257 -26.14 -80.39 -14.51
C LYS A 257 -25.25 -80.11 -13.29
N PRO A 258 -25.53 -80.81 -12.16
CA PRO A 258 -25.47 -80.25 -10.82
C PRO A 258 -24.15 -80.58 -10.11
N LYS A 259 -23.64 -79.70 -9.23
CA LYS A 259 -22.52 -80.04 -8.34
C LYS A 259 -22.66 -79.42 -6.94
N VAL A 260 -22.94 -80.33 -6.01
CA VAL A 260 -22.51 -80.44 -4.60
C VAL A 260 -21.75 -79.23 -4.01
N PRO A 261 -22.21 -78.64 -2.89
CA PRO A 261 -21.49 -77.61 -2.17
C PRO A 261 -20.35 -78.22 -1.35
N GLY A 262 -19.13 -78.18 -1.90
CA GLY A 262 -17.88 -78.26 -1.15
C GLY A 262 -17.07 -77.01 -1.47
N THR A 263 -16.64 -76.28 -0.44
CA THR A 263 -15.86 -75.04 -0.54
C THR A 263 -14.49 -75.32 -1.16
N VAL A 264 -14.32 -74.98 -2.44
CA VAL A 264 -13.04 -75.00 -3.15
C VAL A 264 -12.20 -73.82 -2.68
N GLN A 265 -11.17 -74.04 -1.86
CA GLN A 265 -10.26 -72.98 -1.41
C GLN A 265 -9.27 -72.56 -2.50
N GLU A 266 -8.99 -71.25 -2.59
CA GLU A 266 -7.94 -70.73 -3.47
C GLU A 266 -6.53 -71.09 -2.94
N PRO A 267 -5.61 -71.58 -3.80
CA PRO A 267 -4.25 -71.91 -3.42
C PRO A 267 -3.42 -70.64 -3.13
N ALA A 268 -2.64 -70.65 -2.05
CA ALA A 268 -1.77 -69.54 -1.68
C ALA A 268 -0.58 -69.39 -2.65
N GLU A 269 -0.26 -68.16 -3.03
CA GLU A 269 0.95 -67.82 -3.79
C GLU A 269 2.18 -68.03 -2.88
N PRO A 270 3.14 -68.91 -3.24
CA PRO A 270 4.30 -69.17 -2.40
C PRO A 270 5.25 -67.97 -2.38
N MET A 271 5.65 -67.53 -1.19
CA MET A 271 6.76 -66.59 -1.03
C MET A 271 8.08 -67.34 -0.85
N THR A 272 9.18 -66.69 -1.21
CA THR A 272 10.54 -67.22 -0.98
C THR A 272 11.21 -66.46 0.15
N CYS A 273 11.65 -67.17 1.19
CA CYS A 273 12.52 -66.59 2.21
C CYS A 273 13.95 -66.50 1.68
N ARG A 274 14.40 -65.28 1.33
CA ARG A 274 15.75 -65.09 0.77
C ARG A 274 16.83 -65.19 1.83
N PHE A 275 16.55 -64.69 3.02
CA PHE A 275 17.45 -64.73 4.16
C PHE A 275 16.67 -64.53 5.46
N GLY A 276 17.25 -64.91 6.59
CA GLY A 276 16.68 -64.70 7.91
C GLY A 276 17.76 -64.64 8.99
N LEU A 277 17.49 -63.95 10.09
CA LEU A 277 18.35 -64.03 11.27
C LEU A 277 17.93 -65.30 12.02
N SER A 278 18.82 -66.29 12.08
CA SER A 278 18.57 -67.53 12.80
C SER A 278 19.15 -67.45 14.20
N ASP A 279 18.33 -67.71 15.20
CA ASP A 279 18.75 -67.94 16.59
C ASP A 279 18.08 -69.23 17.07
N ILE A 280 18.83 -70.33 17.09
CA ILE A 280 18.29 -71.67 17.30
C ILE A 280 17.65 -71.82 18.69
N MET A 281 18.17 -71.08 19.68
CA MET A 281 17.77 -71.20 21.08
C MET A 281 16.59 -70.30 21.44
N ARG A 282 16.16 -69.43 20.52
CA ARG A 282 15.24 -68.34 20.81
C ARG A 282 14.15 -68.28 19.77
N GLU A 283 13.01 -67.81 20.22
CA GLU A 283 11.80 -67.70 19.42
C GLU A 283 11.30 -66.26 19.52
N GLY A 284 11.13 -65.62 18.37
CA GLY A 284 10.58 -64.28 18.30
C GLY A 284 9.07 -64.32 18.52
N HIS A 285 8.55 -63.38 19.32
CA HIS A 285 7.15 -63.42 19.75
C HIS A 285 6.32 -62.29 19.14
N SER A 286 6.86 -61.07 19.07
CA SER A 286 6.13 -59.93 18.49
C SER A 286 7.02 -59.14 17.56
N LEU A 287 6.43 -58.59 16.49
CA LEU A 287 7.10 -57.77 15.50
C LEU A 287 6.34 -56.45 15.31
N ILE A 288 6.97 -55.34 15.70
CA ILE A 288 6.38 -54.00 15.67
C ILE A 288 7.14 -53.07 14.73
N VAL A 289 6.46 -52.60 13.68
CA VAL A 289 7.05 -51.79 12.61
C VAL A 289 6.91 -50.29 12.87
N SER A 290 7.92 -49.50 12.52
CA SER A 290 7.90 -48.04 12.59
C SER A 290 6.87 -47.44 11.61
N PRO A 291 6.35 -46.23 11.85
CA PRO A 291 5.33 -45.63 10.97
C PRO A 291 5.74 -45.49 9.49
N ASN A 292 7.03 -45.39 9.21
CA ASN A 292 7.58 -45.31 7.85
C ASN A 292 8.04 -46.67 7.27
N LYS A 293 7.80 -47.78 7.99
CA LYS A 293 8.20 -49.15 7.64
C LYS A 293 9.68 -49.40 7.37
N THR A 294 10.54 -48.45 7.71
CA THR A 294 12.00 -48.60 7.52
C THR A 294 12.66 -49.44 8.61
N LEU A 295 12.08 -49.44 9.81
CA LEU A 295 12.61 -50.11 10.99
C LEU A 295 11.55 -50.99 11.62
N SER A 296 11.96 -52.09 12.23
CA SER A 296 11.10 -52.94 13.06
C SER A 296 11.79 -53.29 14.35
N VAL A 297 10.99 -53.58 15.37
CA VAL A 297 11.49 -54.11 16.64
C VAL A 297 10.86 -55.47 16.88
N ILE A 298 11.71 -56.43 17.24
CA ILE A 298 11.30 -57.80 17.58
C ILE A 298 11.60 -58.05 19.04
N SER A 299 10.60 -58.51 19.80
CA SER A 299 10.76 -58.96 21.18
C SER A 299 10.66 -60.48 21.29
N ASP A 300 11.47 -61.06 22.18
CA ASP A 300 11.44 -62.47 22.54
C ASP A 300 11.00 -62.71 23.99
N ALA A 301 10.54 -63.93 24.28
CA ALA A 301 10.11 -64.34 25.61
C ALA A 301 11.26 -64.34 26.65
N MET A 302 12.51 -64.42 26.19
CA MET A 302 13.70 -64.48 27.05
C MET A 302 14.30 -63.08 27.34
N GLY A 303 13.60 -62.01 26.97
CA GLY A 303 13.89 -60.63 27.33
C GLY A 303 14.92 -59.90 26.47
N ARG A 304 15.01 -60.22 25.18
CA ARG A 304 15.67 -59.36 24.19
C ARG A 304 14.66 -58.58 23.38
N VAL A 305 15.05 -57.37 23.03
CA VAL A 305 14.39 -56.51 22.06
C VAL A 305 15.43 -56.15 21.01
N ILE A 306 15.17 -56.42 19.73
CA ILE A 306 16.12 -56.21 18.62
C ILE A 306 15.51 -55.22 17.64
N LEU A 307 16.24 -54.13 17.36
CA LEU A 307 15.94 -53.18 16.30
C LEU A 307 16.54 -53.67 14.98
N ILE A 308 15.73 -53.75 13.95
CA ILE A 308 16.07 -54.23 12.62
C ILE A 308 15.83 -53.12 11.59
N ASN A 309 16.73 -53.01 10.62
CA ASN A 309 16.50 -52.25 9.39
C ASN A 309 15.81 -53.16 8.36
N ASN A 310 14.57 -52.86 8.01
CA ASN A 310 13.75 -53.75 7.18
C ASN A 310 14.30 -53.87 5.74
N ARG A 311 14.77 -52.75 5.16
CA ARG A 311 15.31 -52.72 3.79
C ARG A 311 16.63 -53.47 3.68
N ARG A 312 17.51 -53.31 4.69
CA ARG A 312 18.86 -53.92 4.69
C ARG A 312 18.90 -55.32 5.29
N GLY A 313 17.87 -55.73 6.03
CA GLY A 313 17.85 -57.04 6.67
C GLY A 313 18.80 -57.20 7.87
N ILE A 314 19.30 -56.10 8.44
CA ILE A 314 20.33 -56.12 9.50
C ILE A 314 19.78 -55.71 10.86
N ALA A 315 20.29 -56.34 11.92
CA ALA A 315 20.07 -55.89 13.30
C ALA A 315 20.95 -54.65 13.59
N LEU A 316 20.33 -53.53 13.96
CA LEU A 316 21.01 -52.27 14.27
C LEU A 316 21.37 -52.16 15.76
N ARG A 317 20.49 -52.63 16.65
CA ARG A 317 20.64 -52.49 18.10
C ARG A 317 19.89 -53.59 18.84
N MET A 318 20.40 -54.00 20.01
CA MET A 318 19.77 -54.98 20.88
C MET A 318 19.71 -54.46 22.32
N TRP A 319 18.55 -54.58 22.95
CA TRP A 319 18.36 -54.36 24.39
C TRP A 319 18.14 -55.69 25.10
N LYS A 320 18.79 -55.88 26.25
CA LYS A 320 18.71 -57.11 27.05
C LYS A 320 18.02 -56.83 28.39
N GLY A 321 17.34 -57.84 28.93
CA GLY A 321 16.66 -57.77 30.22
C GLY A 321 15.24 -57.16 30.15
N TYR A 322 14.61 -57.19 28.99
CA TYR A 322 13.26 -56.67 28.72
C TYR A 322 12.29 -57.85 28.48
N ARG A 323 12.11 -58.72 29.50
CA ARG A 323 11.19 -59.88 29.40
C ARG A 323 9.76 -59.40 29.25
N ASP A 324 9.02 -60.08 28.37
CA ASP A 324 7.62 -59.80 28.03
C ASP A 324 7.41 -58.34 27.58
N ALA A 325 8.42 -57.76 26.92
CA ALA A 325 8.37 -56.35 26.57
C ALA A 325 7.40 -56.07 25.42
N GLN A 326 6.65 -54.99 25.60
CA GLN A 326 5.78 -54.42 24.59
C GLN A 326 6.46 -53.16 24.03
N CYS A 327 6.43 -53.01 22.71
CA CYS A 327 7.11 -51.94 22.01
C CYS A 327 6.15 -51.08 21.20
N GLY A 328 6.49 -49.82 21.03
CA GLY A 328 5.74 -48.87 20.20
C GLY A 328 6.63 -47.72 19.74
N TRP A 329 6.12 -46.92 18.80
CA TRP A 329 6.87 -45.83 18.18
C TRP A 329 6.18 -44.48 18.36
N ILE A 330 6.99 -43.43 18.49
CA ILE A 330 6.52 -42.03 18.52
C ILE A 330 7.27 -41.24 17.45
N GLU A 331 6.54 -40.65 16.50
CA GLU A 331 7.08 -39.72 15.48
C GLU A 331 6.78 -38.28 15.91
N VAL A 332 7.82 -37.44 15.99
CA VAL A 332 7.71 -36.04 16.44
C VAL A 332 8.19 -35.11 15.33
N THR A 333 7.40 -34.10 14.98
CA THR A 333 7.77 -33.11 13.95
C THR A 333 8.23 -31.80 14.56
N GLU A 334 9.15 -31.09 13.88
CA GLU A 334 9.62 -29.77 14.29
C GLU A 334 8.54 -28.67 14.16
N ASP A 335 8.42 -27.80 15.18
CA ASP A 335 7.50 -26.67 15.21
C ASP A 335 7.89 -25.54 14.23
N LYS A 336 6.89 -24.81 13.70
CA LYS A 336 7.09 -23.66 12.80
C LYS A 336 7.97 -22.59 13.47
N ARG A 337 9.16 -22.35 12.91
CA ARG A 337 9.90 -21.08 13.07
C ARG A 337 9.63 -20.21 11.84
N SER A 338 9.53 -18.90 12.07
CA SER A 338 9.47 -17.77 11.13
C SER A 338 9.65 -18.04 9.62
N LYS A 339 8.68 -17.56 8.81
CA LYS A 339 8.70 -17.28 7.34
C LYS A 339 9.87 -17.85 6.50
N GLY A 340 10.10 -19.16 6.53
CA GLY A 340 11.11 -19.85 5.70
C GLY A 340 10.57 -21.15 5.12
N THR A 341 10.84 -21.40 3.83
CA THR A 341 10.27 -22.45 2.98
C THR A 341 10.91 -23.85 3.15
N SER A 342 11.57 -24.17 4.27
CA SER A 342 12.18 -25.49 4.45
C SER A 342 11.18 -26.57 4.90
N LYS A 343 11.24 -27.76 4.28
CA LYS A 343 10.41 -28.93 4.62
C LYS A 343 10.64 -29.34 6.10
N LYS A 344 9.56 -29.62 6.84
CA LYS A 344 9.58 -30.00 8.28
C LYS A 344 10.44 -31.24 8.51
N ARG A 345 11.31 -31.22 9.53
CA ARG A 345 12.05 -32.40 9.99
C ARG A 345 11.19 -33.23 10.95
N SER A 346 11.31 -34.56 10.88
CA SER A 346 10.66 -35.51 11.79
C SER A 346 11.69 -36.39 12.48
N ALA A 347 11.51 -36.63 13.77
CA ALA A 347 12.32 -37.54 14.59
C ALA A 347 11.48 -38.74 15.04
N LEU A 348 12.13 -39.90 15.20
CA LEU A 348 11.49 -41.14 15.61
C LEU A 348 12.08 -41.60 16.95
N PHE A 349 11.22 -42.03 17.87
CA PHE A 349 11.60 -42.56 19.18
C PHE A 349 10.97 -43.94 19.41
N LEU A 350 11.71 -44.82 20.09
CA LEU A 350 11.25 -46.14 20.49
C LEU A 350 10.79 -46.12 21.95
N VAL A 351 9.60 -46.65 22.19
CA VAL A 351 9.02 -46.86 23.52
C VAL A 351 9.08 -48.35 23.85
N ILE A 352 9.66 -48.70 24.99
CA ILE A 352 9.73 -50.08 25.48
C ILE A 352 9.10 -50.15 26.86
N TYR A 353 7.92 -50.78 26.97
CA TYR A 353 7.31 -51.14 28.23
C TYR A 353 7.83 -52.51 28.68
N ALA A 354 8.40 -52.58 29.90
CA ALA A 354 8.86 -53.81 30.53
C ALA A 354 7.99 -54.14 31.75
N PRO A 355 6.96 -54.99 31.61
CA PRO A 355 6.00 -55.30 32.68
C PRO A 355 6.68 -55.84 33.95
N LYS A 356 7.65 -56.76 33.79
CA LYS A 356 8.36 -57.36 34.94
C LYS A 356 9.13 -56.33 35.77
N LYS A 357 9.63 -55.27 35.13
CA LYS A 357 10.34 -54.16 35.78
C LYS A 357 9.41 -53.04 36.23
N GLY A 358 8.19 -52.96 35.70
CA GLY A 358 7.26 -51.86 35.96
C GLY A 358 7.79 -50.52 35.44
N ILE A 359 8.38 -50.50 34.25
CA ILE A 359 8.94 -49.28 33.64
C ILE A 359 8.59 -49.15 32.16
N ILE A 360 8.55 -47.90 31.67
CA ILE A 360 8.50 -47.54 30.27
C ILE A 360 9.76 -46.73 29.94
N ASP A 361 10.62 -47.26 29.09
CA ASP A 361 11.82 -46.57 28.61
C ASP A 361 11.59 -45.92 27.24
N ILE A 362 12.09 -44.70 27.08
CA ILE A 362 12.13 -44.00 25.78
C ILE A 362 13.57 -43.94 25.27
N TRP A 363 13.77 -44.40 24.05
CA TRP A 363 15.08 -44.49 23.41
C TRP A 363 15.14 -43.70 22.10
N GLY A 364 16.27 -43.03 21.89
CA GLY A 364 16.70 -42.64 20.53
C GLY A 364 17.14 -43.88 19.74
N VAL A 365 16.84 -43.90 18.44
CA VAL A 365 16.75 -45.14 17.66
C VAL A 365 18.11 -45.64 17.14
N GLN A 366 18.85 -44.83 16.39
CA GLN A 366 20.10 -45.28 15.74
C GLN A 366 21.37 -44.89 16.51
N THR A 367 21.51 -43.64 16.95
CA THR A 367 22.71 -43.11 17.63
C THR A 367 22.42 -42.44 18.98
N GLY A 368 21.23 -42.69 19.55
CA GLY A 368 20.75 -42.02 20.76
C GLY A 368 20.93 -42.81 22.06
N SER A 369 21.26 -42.10 23.13
CA SER A 369 21.16 -42.61 24.49
C SER A 369 19.70 -42.86 24.89
N LYS A 370 19.49 -43.52 26.04
CA LYS A 370 18.18 -43.52 26.69
C LYS A 370 17.81 -42.07 27.00
N ILE A 371 16.60 -41.65 26.62
CA ILE A 371 16.13 -40.28 26.84
C ILE A 371 15.58 -40.17 28.26
N THR A 372 14.70 -41.09 28.63
CA THR A 372 14.08 -41.11 29.95
C THR A 372 13.47 -42.49 30.28
N THR A 373 13.14 -42.69 31.54
CA THR A 373 12.46 -43.87 32.10
C THR A 373 11.27 -43.39 32.94
N PHE A 374 10.08 -43.94 32.70
CA PHE A 374 8.91 -43.73 33.53
C PHE A 374 8.59 -44.98 34.36
N THR A 375 8.13 -44.78 35.60
CA THR A 375 7.55 -45.88 36.39
C THR A 375 6.14 -46.18 35.89
N ALA A 376 5.82 -47.46 35.71
CA ALA A 376 4.56 -47.94 35.19
C ALA A 376 4.05 -49.14 36.01
N SER A 377 2.74 -49.38 35.99
CA SER A 377 2.19 -50.57 36.63
C SER A 377 2.71 -51.84 35.96
N LYS A 378 2.87 -52.93 36.70
CA LYS A 378 3.30 -54.23 36.16
C LYS A 378 2.20 -54.96 35.35
N ASN A 379 0.93 -54.56 35.54
CA ASN A 379 -0.24 -55.18 34.91
C ASN A 379 -0.90 -54.25 33.87
N GLY A 380 -0.14 -53.32 33.30
CA GLY A 380 -0.64 -52.41 32.26
C GLY A 380 -0.47 -52.96 30.85
N ARG A 381 -0.87 -52.18 29.85
CA ARG A 381 -0.72 -52.51 28.44
C ARG A 381 -0.26 -51.30 27.64
N LEU A 382 0.79 -51.45 26.85
CA LEU A 382 1.19 -50.48 25.84
C LEU A 382 0.39 -50.71 24.57
N LEU A 383 -0.31 -49.69 24.12
CA LEU A 383 -1.12 -49.69 22.91
C LEU A 383 -0.39 -48.86 21.85
N TYR A 384 0.02 -49.51 20.77
CA TYR A 384 0.64 -48.86 19.63
C TYR A 384 -0.33 -48.88 18.44
N VAL A 385 -0.62 -47.69 17.90
CA VAL A 385 -1.50 -47.51 16.75
C VAL A 385 -0.68 -46.81 15.67
N ASN A 386 -0.51 -47.48 14.53
CA ASN A 386 0.30 -47.00 13.40
C ASN A 386 -0.51 -46.76 12.12
N TYR A 387 -1.84 -46.80 12.22
CA TYR A 387 -2.77 -46.57 11.13
C TYR A 387 -3.72 -45.41 11.47
N GLY A 388 -4.16 -44.69 10.42
CA GLY A 388 -5.18 -43.64 10.50
C GLY A 388 -6.56 -44.13 10.06
N LEU A 389 -7.32 -43.26 9.38
CA LEU A 389 -8.65 -43.55 8.86
C LEU A 389 -8.60 -44.52 7.67
N LEU A 390 -9.52 -45.49 7.60
CA LEU A 390 -9.70 -46.40 6.47
C LEU A 390 -10.77 -45.86 5.49
N GLY A 391 -10.53 -45.97 4.19
CA GLY A 391 -11.47 -45.65 3.11
C GLY A 391 -11.00 -44.54 2.16
N LEU A 392 -9.71 -44.22 2.17
CA LEU A 392 -9.13 -43.24 1.24
C LEU A 392 -8.92 -43.88 -0.14
N ASN A 393 -9.43 -43.23 -1.19
CA ASN A 393 -9.08 -43.59 -2.57
C ASN A 393 -7.60 -43.24 -2.84
N ASP A 394 -6.94 -43.93 -3.77
CA ASP A 394 -5.52 -43.74 -4.17
C ASP A 394 -5.16 -42.32 -4.70
N ILE A 395 -6.05 -41.34 -4.56
CA ILE A 395 -5.83 -39.92 -4.82
C ILE A 395 -5.13 -39.33 -3.59
N ALA A 396 -3.93 -38.77 -3.78
CA ALA A 396 -3.09 -38.24 -2.72
C ALA A 396 -3.87 -37.28 -1.77
N PRO A 397 -4.04 -37.63 -0.49
CA PRO A 397 -4.80 -36.79 0.45
C PRO A 397 -4.06 -35.48 0.73
N SER A 398 -4.79 -34.37 0.87
CA SER A 398 -4.21 -33.05 1.18
C SER A 398 -3.58 -32.98 2.58
N PHE A 399 -3.87 -33.96 3.44
CA PHE A 399 -3.34 -34.10 4.80
C PHE A 399 -2.80 -35.52 5.03
N PRO A 400 -1.73 -35.69 5.82
CA PRO A 400 -1.20 -37.02 6.11
C PRO A 400 -2.17 -37.79 7.02
N ASN A 401 -2.62 -38.97 6.57
CA ASN A 401 -3.48 -39.88 7.33
C ASN A 401 -2.71 -40.50 8.51
N ARG A 402 -2.72 -39.86 9.67
CA ARG A 402 -1.96 -40.27 10.86
C ARG A 402 -2.89 -40.53 12.05
N PRO A 403 -2.55 -41.47 12.95
CA PRO A 403 -3.28 -41.65 14.20
C PRO A 403 -3.14 -40.41 15.08
N ILE A 404 -4.22 -40.06 15.79
CA ILE A 404 -4.23 -38.98 16.79
C ILE A 404 -3.29 -39.33 17.95
N TYR A 405 -3.34 -40.58 18.41
CA TYR A 405 -2.48 -41.11 19.47
C TYR A 405 -1.70 -42.31 18.95
N SER A 406 -0.40 -42.16 18.70
CA SER A 406 0.41 -43.25 18.13
C SER A 406 0.82 -44.29 19.17
N CYS A 407 1.03 -43.89 20.43
CA CYS A 407 1.50 -44.78 21.49
C CYS A 407 0.97 -44.32 22.85
N VAL A 408 0.18 -45.15 23.52
CA VAL A 408 -0.48 -44.83 24.79
C VAL A 408 -0.33 -45.99 25.77
N PHE A 409 -0.15 -45.68 27.05
CA PHE A 409 -0.12 -46.69 28.11
C PHE A 409 -1.46 -46.77 28.83
N LEU A 410 -2.06 -47.97 28.86
CA LEU A 410 -3.24 -48.30 29.62
C LEU A 410 -2.84 -48.91 30.97
N ASP A 411 -3.27 -48.28 32.05
CA ASP A 411 -3.07 -48.82 33.40
C ASP A 411 -4.14 -49.88 33.77
N PRO A 412 -3.92 -50.68 34.83
CA PRO A 412 -4.86 -51.73 35.22
C PRO A 412 -6.22 -51.21 35.73
N LEU A 413 -6.32 -49.93 36.05
CA LEU A 413 -7.55 -49.28 36.50
C LEU A 413 -8.33 -48.67 35.33
N GLY A 414 -7.85 -48.85 34.09
CA GLY A 414 -8.46 -48.32 32.87
C GLY A 414 -8.00 -46.90 32.50
N GLY A 415 -7.04 -46.31 33.22
CA GLY A 415 -6.50 -44.99 32.91
C GLY A 415 -5.55 -45.02 31.71
N PHE A 416 -5.70 -44.07 30.79
CA PHE A 416 -4.80 -43.90 29.64
C PHE A 416 -3.79 -42.80 29.91
N LYS A 417 -2.52 -43.08 29.64
CA LYS A 417 -1.41 -42.13 29.76
C LYS A 417 -0.76 -41.94 28.40
N GLU A 418 -0.92 -40.75 27.85
CA GLU A 418 -0.24 -40.32 26.64
C GLU A 418 1.25 -40.08 26.92
N ILE A 419 2.10 -40.48 25.98
CA ILE A 419 3.55 -40.29 26.06
C ILE A 419 3.96 -39.22 25.06
N LEU A 420 4.33 -38.04 25.55
CA LEU A 420 4.75 -36.90 24.73
C LEU A 420 6.27 -36.72 24.77
N VAL A 421 6.90 -36.67 23.59
CA VAL A 421 8.35 -36.44 23.44
C VAL A 421 8.57 -35.14 22.65
N PRO A 422 9.12 -34.08 23.27
CA PRO A 422 9.49 -32.87 22.53
C PRO A 422 10.57 -33.08 21.46
N PHE A 423 10.45 -32.40 20.32
CA PHE A 423 11.37 -32.56 19.17
C PHE A 423 12.84 -32.31 19.53
N HIS A 424 13.14 -31.40 20.45
CA HIS A 424 14.51 -31.06 20.80
C HIS A 424 15.29 -32.21 21.48
N PHE A 425 14.62 -33.22 22.02
CA PHE A 425 15.28 -34.44 22.51
C PHE A 425 15.90 -35.28 21.39
N ALA A 426 15.56 -34.99 20.12
CA ALA A 426 16.23 -35.56 18.95
C ALA A 426 17.57 -34.86 18.63
N LEU A 427 17.81 -33.66 19.16
CA LEU A 427 19.03 -32.89 18.91
C LEU A 427 20.12 -33.35 19.90
N SER A 428 21.34 -33.59 19.40
CA SER A 428 22.44 -34.07 20.26
C SER A 428 22.75 -33.10 21.42
N SER A 429 23.33 -33.63 22.50
CA SER A 429 23.56 -32.96 23.79
C SER A 429 24.29 -31.61 23.72
N LYS A 430 24.95 -31.27 22.61
CA LYS A 430 25.58 -29.95 22.40
C LYS A 430 24.56 -28.80 22.28
N ASN A 431 23.32 -29.06 21.85
CA ASN A 431 22.26 -28.05 21.70
C ASN A 431 21.22 -28.05 22.84
N GLY A 432 21.38 -28.90 23.87
CA GLY A 432 20.38 -29.08 24.93
C GLY A 432 20.21 -27.88 25.86
N LYS A 433 21.28 -27.15 26.19
CA LYS A 433 21.22 -25.95 27.06
C LYS A 433 20.44 -24.81 26.38
N ARG A 434 20.80 -24.49 25.14
CA ARG A 434 20.10 -23.47 24.34
C ARG A 434 18.64 -23.84 24.06
N ALA A 435 18.33 -25.09 23.75
CA ALA A 435 16.95 -25.52 23.52
C ALA A 435 16.08 -25.38 24.79
N ARG A 436 16.65 -25.66 25.97
CA ARG A 436 16.01 -25.43 27.26
C ARG A 436 15.76 -23.95 27.52
N ASP A 437 16.77 -23.12 27.31
CA ASP A 437 16.66 -21.67 27.53
C ASP A 437 15.64 -21.03 26.57
N ILE A 438 15.54 -21.50 25.32
CA ILE A 438 14.48 -21.11 24.38
C ILE A 438 13.09 -21.48 24.92
N HIS A 439 12.95 -22.62 25.60
CA HIS A 439 11.67 -23.01 26.21
C HIS A 439 11.34 -22.12 27.41
N LEU A 440 12.31 -21.81 28.27
CA LEU A 440 12.16 -20.85 29.37
C LEU A 440 11.76 -19.47 28.85
N PHE A 441 12.37 -19.00 27.76
CA PHE A 441 11.99 -17.75 27.11
C PHE A 441 10.55 -17.77 26.57
N LYS A 442 10.10 -18.88 25.98
CA LYS A 442 8.69 -19.04 25.56
C LYS A 442 7.73 -19.03 26.76
N LYS A 443 8.11 -19.67 27.88
CA LYS A 443 7.33 -19.64 29.13
C LYS A 443 7.20 -18.19 29.62
N LEU A 444 8.30 -17.45 29.67
CA LEU A 444 8.31 -16.03 30.03
C LEU A 444 7.41 -15.18 29.13
N LYS A 445 7.49 -15.37 27.80
CA LYS A 445 6.61 -14.67 26.84
C LYS A 445 5.12 -15.00 27.00
N THR A 446 4.81 -16.22 27.43
CA THR A 446 3.42 -16.62 27.69
C THR A 446 2.93 -15.99 28.97
N PHE A 447 3.76 -16.03 30.03
CA PHE A 447 3.49 -15.35 31.29
C PHE A 447 3.22 -13.86 31.06
N LEU A 448 4.12 -13.12 30.39
CA LEU A 448 3.94 -11.68 30.10
C LEU A 448 2.71 -11.31 29.25
N ARG A 449 1.95 -12.28 28.73
CA ARG A 449 0.68 -12.08 27.99
C ARG A 449 -0.57 -12.35 28.81
N GLU A 450 -0.45 -12.96 29.99
CA GLU A 450 -1.61 -13.09 30.89
C GLU A 450 -2.00 -11.68 31.37
N GLU A 451 -3.28 -11.41 31.63
CA GLU A 451 -3.74 -10.03 31.92
C GLU A 451 -3.75 -9.70 33.43
N GLU A 452 -3.46 -10.67 34.31
CA GLU A 452 -3.53 -10.52 35.77
C GLU A 452 -2.24 -10.96 36.48
N PHE A 453 -1.40 -10.00 36.87
CA PHE A 453 -0.28 -10.20 37.79
C PHE A 453 -0.24 -9.11 38.86
N ASP A 454 0.25 -9.49 40.02
CA ASP A 454 0.70 -8.57 41.07
C ASP A 454 2.17 -8.19 40.84
N ASP A 455 2.59 -6.98 41.19
CA ASP A 455 3.94 -6.45 40.93
C ASP A 455 5.02 -7.32 41.60
N ASP A 456 4.77 -7.77 42.83
CA ASP A 456 5.66 -8.67 43.57
C ASP A 456 5.77 -10.06 42.91
N LYS A 457 4.65 -10.57 42.39
CA LYS A 457 4.59 -11.86 41.68
C LYS A 457 5.32 -11.78 40.34
N LEU A 458 5.22 -10.65 39.64
CA LEU A 458 5.93 -10.39 38.38
C LEU A 458 7.44 -10.38 38.60
N VAL A 459 7.95 -9.65 39.59
CA VAL A 459 9.39 -9.61 39.92
C VAL A 459 9.92 -11.00 40.27
N LEU A 460 9.17 -11.76 41.08
CA LEU A 460 9.62 -13.08 41.55
C LEU A 460 9.63 -14.14 40.43
N GLU A 461 8.58 -14.24 39.61
CA GLU A 461 8.50 -15.24 38.54
C GLU A 461 9.49 -14.93 37.40
N VAL A 462 9.63 -13.65 37.00
CA VAL A 462 10.64 -13.23 35.99
C VAL A 462 12.04 -13.49 36.51
N GLY A 463 12.33 -13.13 37.78
CA GLY A 463 13.62 -13.39 38.42
C GLY A 463 13.97 -14.88 38.47
N ASN A 464 13.02 -15.74 38.82
CA ASN A 464 13.23 -17.19 38.87
C ASN A 464 13.55 -17.77 37.49
N ILE A 465 12.80 -17.37 36.44
CA ILE A 465 13.06 -17.84 35.08
C ILE A 465 14.45 -17.37 34.60
N CYS A 466 14.83 -16.14 34.91
CA CYS A 466 16.13 -15.58 34.53
C CYS A 466 17.31 -16.26 35.23
N LYS A 467 17.16 -16.67 36.51
CA LYS A 467 18.20 -17.44 37.24
C LYS A 467 18.50 -18.80 36.62
N ASP A 468 17.50 -19.44 36.01
CA ASP A 468 17.63 -20.79 35.44
C ASP A 468 18.29 -20.82 34.05
N LEU A 469 18.51 -19.66 33.42
CA LEU A 469 19.11 -19.54 32.08
C LEU A 469 20.60 -19.87 32.09
N LYS A 470 21.08 -20.56 31.05
CA LYS A 470 22.47 -21.03 30.94
C LYS A 470 23.25 -20.49 29.74
N THR A 471 22.62 -19.75 28.83
CA THR A 471 23.22 -19.25 27.57
C THR A 471 23.10 -17.73 27.45
N ASN A 472 24.21 -17.07 27.10
CA ASN A 472 24.30 -15.60 27.05
C ASN A 472 23.44 -15.01 25.93
N GLU A 473 23.31 -15.71 24.79
CA GLU A 473 22.49 -15.24 23.68
C GLU A 473 21.00 -15.17 24.04
N ILE A 474 20.51 -16.09 24.89
CA ILE A 474 19.12 -16.06 25.34
C ILE A 474 18.92 -15.01 26.44
N ARG A 475 19.91 -14.79 27.32
CA ARG A 475 19.89 -13.69 28.29
C ARG A 475 19.75 -12.32 27.59
N GLN A 476 20.52 -12.09 26.53
CA GLN A 476 20.40 -10.88 25.70
C GLN A 476 18.99 -10.74 25.09
N GLN A 477 18.48 -11.79 24.44
CA GLN A 477 17.14 -11.77 23.82
C GLN A 477 16.01 -11.53 24.83
N ILE A 478 16.19 -11.97 26.07
CA ILE A 478 15.24 -11.72 27.16
C ILE A 478 15.25 -10.25 27.55
N LEU A 479 16.42 -9.62 27.75
CA LEU A 479 16.52 -8.19 28.05
C LEU A 479 15.86 -7.34 26.96
N GLU A 480 16.19 -7.57 25.69
CA GLU A 480 15.59 -6.86 24.54
C GLU A 480 14.05 -6.99 24.51
N ASN A 481 13.53 -8.17 24.87
CA ASN A 481 12.09 -8.42 24.92
C ASN A 481 11.41 -7.83 26.17
N LEU A 482 12.10 -7.74 27.30
CA LEU A 482 11.55 -7.14 28.53
C LEU A 482 11.43 -5.62 28.40
N ILE A 483 12.43 -4.94 27.81
CA ILE A 483 12.42 -3.49 27.54
C ILE A 483 11.22 -3.08 26.66
N THR A 484 10.71 -3.98 25.83
CA THR A 484 9.59 -3.73 24.90
C THR A 484 8.26 -4.29 25.38
N SER A 485 8.20 -4.89 26.58
CA SER A 485 7.00 -5.52 27.11
C SER A 485 6.08 -4.51 27.79
N ARG A 486 4.79 -4.49 27.43
CA ARG A 486 3.81 -3.49 27.91
C ARG A 486 3.60 -3.45 29.42
N HIS A 487 3.81 -4.57 30.10
CA HIS A 487 3.55 -4.71 31.54
C HIS A 487 4.83 -4.70 32.39
N ILE A 488 5.99 -4.29 31.83
CA ILE A 488 7.23 -4.27 32.60
C ILE A 488 7.28 -3.06 33.55
N ILE A 489 7.86 -3.25 34.73
CA ILE A 489 8.09 -2.21 35.74
C ILE A 489 9.59 -2.04 36.03
N PRO A 490 10.04 -0.88 36.56
CA PRO A 490 11.46 -0.60 36.84
C PRO A 490 12.15 -1.67 37.69
N ASP A 491 11.48 -2.17 38.73
CA ASP A 491 12.04 -3.14 39.67
C ASP A 491 12.36 -4.49 39.03
N VAL A 492 11.60 -4.92 38.02
CA VAL A 492 11.87 -6.16 37.30
C VAL A 492 13.17 -6.05 36.51
N LEU A 493 13.40 -4.94 35.80
CA LEU A 493 14.62 -4.76 35.02
C LEU A 493 15.85 -4.66 35.91
N ILE A 494 15.78 -3.92 37.04
CA ILE A 494 16.87 -3.87 38.03
C ILE A 494 17.17 -5.29 38.55
N LYS A 495 16.13 -6.07 38.89
CA LYS A 495 16.34 -7.41 39.43
C LYS A 495 16.97 -8.36 38.41
N VAL A 496 16.57 -8.29 37.15
CA VAL A 496 17.12 -9.12 36.06
C VAL A 496 18.57 -8.74 35.76
N THR A 497 18.90 -7.44 35.72
CA THR A 497 20.29 -7.00 35.47
C THR A 497 21.22 -7.41 36.62
N GLU A 498 20.78 -7.35 37.87
CA GLU A 498 21.53 -7.89 39.02
C GLU A 498 21.79 -9.39 38.89
N ILE A 499 20.77 -10.19 38.60
CA ILE A 499 20.90 -11.64 38.43
C ILE A 499 21.87 -11.99 37.30
N PHE A 500 21.79 -11.27 36.17
CA PHE A 500 22.69 -11.53 35.05
C PHE A 500 24.12 -11.10 35.36
N ASN A 501 24.33 -9.94 35.98
CA ASN A 501 25.67 -9.49 36.37
C ASN A 501 26.33 -10.44 37.38
N GLU A 502 25.59 -10.92 38.40
CA GLU A 502 26.11 -11.92 39.35
C GLU A 502 26.63 -13.18 38.63
N VAL A 503 25.86 -13.69 37.66
CA VAL A 503 26.22 -14.92 36.92
C VAL A 503 27.32 -14.68 35.88
N LEU A 504 27.42 -13.48 35.32
CA LEU A 504 28.41 -13.14 34.29
C LEU A 504 29.79 -12.82 34.89
N VAL A 505 29.85 -12.32 36.13
CA VAL A 505 31.12 -12.07 36.86
C VAL A 505 31.84 -13.38 37.23
N GLU A 506 31.09 -14.49 37.41
CA GLU A 506 31.66 -15.81 37.71
C GLU A 506 32.21 -16.57 36.47
N GLN A 507 31.96 -16.09 35.25
CA GLN A 507 32.37 -16.75 34.00
C GLN A 507 33.63 -16.09 33.42
N GLU A 508 34.66 -16.88 33.07
CA GLU A 508 35.88 -16.35 32.41
C GLU A 508 35.52 -15.51 31.17
N ILE A 509 36.14 -14.34 31.07
CA ILE A 509 35.66 -13.23 30.25
C ILE A 509 35.95 -13.47 28.76
N GLU A 510 35.01 -14.10 28.05
CA GLU A 510 34.91 -14.05 26.59
C GLU A 510 34.39 -12.66 26.12
N SER A 511 34.70 -12.25 24.88
CA SER A 511 34.31 -10.93 24.33
C SER A 511 32.80 -10.66 24.33
N ASN A 512 31.97 -11.70 24.12
CA ASN A 512 30.51 -11.60 24.14
C ASN A 512 29.96 -11.39 25.57
N THR A 513 30.67 -11.85 26.59
CA THR A 513 30.30 -11.68 28.01
C THR A 513 30.46 -10.21 28.42
N LYS A 514 31.50 -9.51 27.93
CA LYS A 514 31.72 -8.07 28.20
C LYS A 514 30.57 -7.20 27.70
N PHE A 515 30.10 -7.45 26.47
CA PHE A 515 28.97 -6.70 25.91
C PHE A 515 27.69 -6.88 26.74
N LEU A 516 27.41 -8.10 27.19
CA LEU A 516 26.20 -8.37 27.98
C LEU A 516 26.24 -7.73 29.37
N VAL A 517 27.42 -7.66 30.02
CA VAL A 517 27.61 -6.92 31.28
C VAL A 517 27.37 -5.43 31.07
N GLN A 518 28.02 -4.85 30.04
CA GLN A 518 27.80 -3.45 29.67
C GLN A 518 26.33 -3.14 29.39
N PHE A 519 25.64 -4.02 28.68
CA PHE A 519 24.20 -3.88 28.39
C PHE A 519 23.36 -3.91 29.66
N CYS A 520 23.68 -4.78 30.63
CA CYS A 520 22.99 -4.83 31.93
C CYS A 520 23.21 -3.55 32.74
N ASP A 521 24.43 -3.04 32.77
CA ASP A 521 24.79 -1.82 33.51
C ASP A 521 24.10 -0.58 32.93
N GLN A 522 24.10 -0.43 31.59
CA GLN A 522 23.41 0.68 30.92
C GLN A 522 21.90 0.66 31.16
N ILE A 523 21.25 -0.52 31.09
CA ILE A 523 19.82 -0.63 31.43
C ILE A 523 19.61 -0.20 32.88
N LYS A 524 20.44 -0.66 33.81
CA LYS A 524 20.32 -0.32 35.23
C LYS A 524 20.43 1.20 35.45
N GLN A 525 21.42 1.86 34.84
CA GLN A 525 21.63 3.30 34.94
C GLN A 525 20.43 4.11 34.42
N VAL A 526 19.91 3.78 33.23
CA VAL A 526 18.74 4.48 32.64
C VAL A 526 17.47 4.26 33.48
N VAL A 527 17.30 3.06 34.06
CA VAL A 527 16.15 2.77 34.94
C VAL A 527 16.24 3.49 36.28
N LEU A 528 17.46 3.65 36.84
CA LEU A 528 17.68 4.47 38.04
C LEU A 528 17.38 5.94 37.75
N PHE A 529 17.80 6.46 36.60
CA PHE A 529 17.47 7.82 36.16
C PHE A 529 15.94 8.02 36.04
N TYR A 530 15.21 7.07 35.46
CA TYR A 530 13.74 7.12 35.44
C TYR A 530 13.12 7.19 36.86
N LYS A 531 13.64 6.38 37.79
CA LYS A 531 13.16 6.38 39.19
C LYS A 531 13.41 7.73 39.87
N PHE A 532 14.55 8.36 39.61
CA PHE A 532 14.85 9.71 40.06
C PHE A 532 13.85 10.73 39.50
N LEU A 533 13.60 10.73 38.19
CA LEU A 533 12.63 11.66 37.58
C LEU A 533 11.23 11.53 38.21
N LYS A 534 10.80 10.30 38.54
CA LYS A 534 9.53 10.03 39.22
C LYS A 534 9.50 10.32 40.72
N SER A 535 10.65 10.33 41.41
CA SER A 535 10.70 10.74 42.83
C SER A 535 10.64 12.26 42.96
N VAL A 536 11.29 12.99 42.04
CA VAL A 536 11.29 14.46 42.02
C VAL A 536 9.90 15.04 41.70
N GLU A 537 9.09 14.39 40.85
CA GLU A 537 7.67 14.77 40.62
C GLU A 537 6.84 14.83 41.92
N LYS A 538 7.25 14.15 43.00
CA LYS A 538 6.52 14.07 44.27
C LYS A 538 7.03 15.01 45.37
N ASN A 539 8.30 15.45 45.27
CA ASN A 539 9.00 16.24 46.29
C ASN A 539 9.75 17.40 45.59
N ALA A 540 9.04 18.44 45.16
CA ALA A 540 9.67 19.60 44.51
C ALA A 540 10.09 20.64 45.57
N ASP A 541 11.37 20.65 45.92
CA ASP A 541 12.02 21.81 46.56
C ASP A 541 12.43 22.78 45.44
N PHE A 542 11.87 23.99 45.45
CA PHE A 542 12.07 24.99 44.41
C PHE A 542 13.37 25.79 44.65
N GLU A 543 14.27 25.83 43.67
CA GLU A 543 15.39 26.78 43.69
C GLU A 543 14.90 28.20 43.37
N GLU A 544 15.29 29.18 44.19
CA GLU A 544 15.06 30.60 43.94
C GLU A 544 15.80 31.05 42.66
N ASP A 545 15.10 31.74 41.76
CA ASP A 545 15.69 32.24 40.51
C ASP A 545 16.77 33.30 40.80
N SER A 546 17.93 33.17 40.16
CA SER A 546 19.02 34.15 40.25
C SER A 546 18.57 35.55 39.80
N GLU A 547 19.01 36.61 40.49
CA GLU A 547 18.72 38.03 40.18
C GLU A 547 19.25 38.53 38.82
N GLU A 548 19.92 37.69 38.02
CA GLU A 548 20.45 38.08 36.71
C GLU A 548 19.32 38.44 35.70
N SER A 549 19.51 39.56 35.00
CA SER A 549 18.58 40.02 33.97
C SER A 549 18.66 39.14 32.71
N LEU A 550 17.54 38.95 32.00
CA LEU A 550 17.49 38.12 30.78
C LEU A 550 18.51 38.56 29.70
N PRO A 551 18.78 39.87 29.47
CA PRO A 551 19.84 40.32 28.56
C PRO A 551 21.23 39.84 28.96
N GLY A 552 21.52 39.79 30.27
CA GLY A 552 22.79 39.27 30.79
C GLY A 552 22.94 37.77 30.52
N VAL A 553 21.89 36.98 30.76
CA VAL A 553 21.90 35.52 30.54
C VAL A 553 22.01 35.14 29.06
N LEU A 554 21.35 35.91 28.17
CA LEU A 554 21.36 35.67 26.73
C LEU A 554 22.52 36.37 25.99
N LEU A 555 23.35 37.14 26.69
CA LEU A 555 24.48 37.91 26.13
C LEU A 555 24.06 38.74 24.90
N THR A 556 22.93 39.45 25.01
CA THR A 556 22.31 40.22 23.92
C THR A 556 21.88 41.61 24.37
N SER A 557 21.53 42.49 23.42
CA SER A 557 21.05 43.84 23.71
C SER A 557 19.61 43.85 24.24
N GLU A 558 19.27 44.81 25.11
CA GLU A 558 17.89 45.01 25.57
C GLU A 558 16.90 45.27 24.42
N ARG A 559 17.38 45.89 23.33
CA ARG A 559 16.57 46.17 22.14
C ARG A 559 16.17 44.89 21.39
N GLU A 560 17.03 43.87 21.37
CA GLU A 560 16.75 42.58 20.74
C GLU A 560 15.70 41.82 21.55
N ILE A 561 15.87 41.73 22.88
CA ILE A 561 14.89 41.06 23.77
C ILE A 561 13.52 41.72 23.72
N LYS A 562 13.44 43.06 23.79
CA LYS A 562 12.15 43.77 23.68
C LYS A 562 11.42 43.47 22.37
N ARG A 563 12.15 43.34 21.25
CA ARG A 563 11.56 42.96 19.96
C ARG A 563 10.99 41.55 19.99
N ILE A 564 11.73 40.59 20.55
CA ILE A 564 11.31 39.18 20.64
C ILE A 564 10.12 39.01 21.58
N LEU A 565 10.10 39.70 22.73
CA LEU A 565 8.96 39.67 23.65
C LEU A 565 7.70 40.26 23.00
N LYS A 566 7.82 41.39 22.28
CA LYS A 566 6.72 41.97 21.50
C LYS A 566 6.20 41.00 20.42
N LEU A 567 7.09 40.28 19.75
CA LEU A 567 6.70 39.23 18.79
C LEU A 567 5.96 38.08 19.49
N ALA A 568 6.39 37.68 20.68
CA ALA A 568 5.76 36.61 21.47
C ALA A 568 4.32 36.96 21.90
N GLU A 569 4.07 38.21 22.28
CA GLU A 569 2.73 38.73 22.62
C GLU A 569 1.78 38.68 21.41
N SER A 570 2.26 39.04 20.21
CA SER A 570 1.44 39.06 18.98
C SER A 570 1.03 37.67 18.45
N LEU A 571 1.68 36.61 18.93
CA LEU A 571 1.49 35.21 18.55
C LEU A 571 0.48 34.47 19.43
N GLU A 572 -0.23 35.14 20.34
CA GLU A 572 -1.28 34.52 21.17
C GLU A 572 -2.43 33.93 20.33
N GLU A 573 -2.27 32.70 19.87
CA GLU A 573 -3.37 31.83 19.45
C GLU A 573 -3.96 31.12 20.70
N PRO A 574 -5.29 30.95 20.79
CA PRO A 574 -5.91 30.22 21.89
C PRO A 574 -5.43 28.77 21.89
N GLU A 575 -4.96 28.29 23.04
CA GLU A 575 -4.48 26.92 23.21
C GLU A 575 -5.57 25.93 22.80
N LYS A 576 -5.30 25.12 21.77
CA LYS A 576 -6.03 23.88 21.56
C LYS A 576 -5.60 22.93 22.67
N THR A 577 -6.49 22.64 23.61
CA THR A 577 -6.32 21.59 24.61
C THR A 577 -6.01 20.26 23.91
N ARG A 578 -4.73 19.92 23.82
CA ARG A 578 -4.28 18.58 23.42
C ARG A 578 -4.47 17.66 24.61
N VAL A 579 -5.16 16.55 24.39
CA VAL A 579 -5.29 15.48 25.38
C VAL A 579 -3.94 14.75 25.44
N THR A 580 -3.11 15.05 26.44
CA THR A 580 -1.86 14.32 26.67
C THR A 580 -2.15 13.05 27.47
N PHE A 581 -1.79 11.90 26.90
CA PHE A 581 -1.82 10.63 27.62
C PHE A 581 -0.52 10.53 28.43
N LYS A 582 -0.60 10.31 29.75
CA LYS A 582 0.59 10.10 30.59
C LYS A 582 1.36 8.88 30.07
N GLY A 583 2.58 9.09 29.57
CA GLY A 583 3.49 8.03 29.14
C GLY A 583 3.93 7.15 30.31
N GLY A 584 4.06 5.84 30.07
CA GLY A 584 4.49 4.87 31.08
C GLY A 584 6.00 4.60 31.07
N PHE A 585 6.49 3.84 32.05
CA PHE A 585 7.90 3.40 32.12
C PHE A 585 8.38 2.72 30.82
N VAL A 586 7.50 1.91 30.20
CA VAL A 586 7.80 1.20 28.95
C VAL A 586 8.06 2.18 27.81
N ASP A 587 7.29 3.26 27.74
CA ASP A 587 7.46 4.28 26.70
C ASP A 587 8.82 4.96 26.83
N PHE A 588 9.23 5.26 28.06
CA PHE A 588 10.55 5.81 28.36
C PHE A 588 11.70 4.85 27.97
N ILE A 589 11.75 3.64 28.57
CA ILE A 589 12.90 2.75 28.41
C ILE A 589 13.03 2.21 26.97
N SER A 590 11.91 2.05 26.26
CA SER A 590 11.91 1.51 24.90
C SER A 590 12.36 2.52 23.83
N ALA A 591 12.52 3.80 24.17
CA ALA A 591 13.01 4.82 23.25
C ALA A 591 14.53 4.81 23.05
N PHE A 592 15.27 4.23 24.00
CA PHE A 592 16.72 4.19 23.97
C PHE A 592 17.25 2.91 23.31
N GLU A 593 18.39 3.04 22.62
CA GLU A 593 19.20 1.97 22.07
C GLU A 593 20.47 1.82 22.92
N PHE A 594 20.81 0.58 23.25
CA PHE A 594 21.91 0.26 24.16
C PHE A 594 23.01 -0.44 23.37
N GLY A 595 24.17 0.21 23.26
CA GLY A 595 25.31 -0.28 22.51
C GLY A 595 26.63 0.20 23.13
N SER A 596 27.54 0.72 22.31
CA SER A 596 28.76 1.37 22.83
C SER A 596 28.44 2.56 23.74
N GLN A 597 27.39 3.31 23.41
CA GLN A 597 26.81 4.39 24.20
C GLN A 597 25.27 4.25 24.18
N VAL A 598 24.59 4.89 25.13
CA VAL A 598 23.12 4.92 25.16
C VAL A 598 22.63 6.08 24.29
N THR A 599 21.95 5.74 23.18
CA THR A 599 21.45 6.71 22.20
C THR A 599 19.93 6.62 22.02
N LEU A 600 19.32 7.60 21.36
CA LEU A 600 17.91 7.52 20.97
C LEU A 600 17.75 6.61 19.74
N LYS A 601 16.72 5.76 19.73
CA LYS A 601 16.40 4.92 18.55
C LYS A 601 16.01 5.80 17.36
N LYS A 602 16.46 5.42 16.16
CA LYS A 602 16.22 6.18 14.91
C LYS A 602 14.74 6.42 14.55
N ASN A 603 13.81 5.58 15.01
CA ASN A 603 12.40 5.61 14.62
C ASN A 603 11.45 5.90 15.80
N VAL A 604 11.88 6.70 16.78
CA VAL A 604 10.98 7.18 17.85
C VAL A 604 10.05 8.24 17.26
N SER A 605 8.73 8.07 17.43
CA SER A 605 7.74 9.05 16.98
C SER A 605 7.86 10.38 17.74
N GLU A 606 7.56 11.50 17.09
CA GLU A 606 7.62 12.83 17.71
C GLU A 606 6.79 12.91 19.00
N ASP A 607 5.54 12.41 19.00
CA ASP A 607 4.69 12.35 20.21
C ASP A 607 5.37 11.63 21.39
N LYS A 608 6.21 10.63 21.10
CA LYS A 608 6.93 9.86 22.12
C LYS A 608 8.18 10.58 22.58
N LYS A 609 8.85 11.33 21.70
CA LYS A 609 9.95 12.22 22.10
C LYS A 609 9.43 13.34 23.00
N GLU A 610 8.27 13.93 22.69
CA GLU A 610 7.60 14.94 23.52
C GLU A 610 7.30 14.41 24.93
N LEU A 611 6.71 13.22 25.07
CA LEU A 611 6.42 12.62 26.38
C LEU A 611 7.68 12.34 27.21
N ILE A 612 8.76 11.89 26.56
CA ILE A 612 10.02 11.57 27.23
C ILE A 612 10.74 12.85 27.64
N SER A 613 10.76 13.86 26.76
CA SER A 613 11.37 15.13 27.06
C SER A 613 10.62 15.86 28.18
N GLU A 614 9.29 15.75 28.22
CA GLU A 614 8.48 16.23 29.35
C GLU A 614 8.90 15.57 30.66
N LEU A 615 8.99 14.23 30.69
CA LEU A 615 9.44 13.51 31.89
C LEU A 615 10.84 13.94 32.37
N ILE A 616 11.77 14.19 31.45
CA ILE A 616 13.17 14.52 31.78
C ILE A 616 13.33 15.96 32.28
N TYR A 617 12.63 16.91 31.65
CA TYR A 617 12.92 18.34 31.81
C TYR A 617 11.84 19.15 32.53
N GLN A 618 10.62 18.62 32.66
CA GLN A 618 9.51 19.36 33.27
C GLN A 618 9.88 19.91 34.65
N ASN A 619 10.39 19.07 35.54
CA ASN A 619 10.76 19.50 36.89
C ASN A 619 11.90 20.53 36.89
N CYS A 620 12.90 20.39 36.01
CA CYS A 620 14.03 21.33 35.93
C CYS A 620 13.57 22.73 35.50
N LEU A 621 12.61 22.80 34.58
CA LEU A 621 12.12 24.05 34.02
C LEU A 621 10.99 24.69 34.85
N GLU A 622 10.26 23.90 35.65
CA GLU A 622 9.19 24.38 36.54
C GLU A 622 9.67 24.73 37.96
N GLY A 623 10.93 24.47 38.34
CA GLY A 623 11.37 24.81 39.70
C GLY A 623 12.61 24.10 40.25
N GLY A 624 12.89 22.88 39.81
CA GLY A 624 13.85 21.98 40.43
C GLY A 624 15.32 22.30 40.15
N SER A 625 16.21 21.74 40.98
CA SER A 625 17.64 21.98 40.91
C SER A 625 18.30 21.38 39.67
N ILE A 626 18.82 22.26 38.80
CA ILE A 626 19.54 21.86 37.56
C ILE A 626 20.84 21.11 37.90
N ASN A 627 21.49 21.45 39.02
CA ASN A 627 22.73 20.79 39.44
C ASN A 627 22.50 19.33 39.86
N THR A 628 21.42 19.05 40.59
CA THR A 628 21.06 17.67 40.97
C THR A 628 20.65 16.84 39.76
N TRP A 629 19.93 17.44 38.81
CA TRP A 629 19.61 16.81 37.54
C TRP A 629 20.87 16.50 36.74
N LYS A 630 21.85 17.41 36.70
CA LYS A 630 23.13 17.22 35.99
C LYS A 630 23.88 16.00 36.51
N SER A 631 24.03 15.84 37.83
CA SER A 631 24.72 14.68 38.42
C SER A 631 24.02 13.34 38.16
N GLU A 632 22.68 13.32 38.13
CA GLU A 632 21.91 12.12 37.83
C GLU A 632 21.88 11.80 36.33
N ALA A 633 21.84 12.82 35.48
CA ALA A 633 21.96 12.68 34.03
C ALA A 633 23.35 12.14 33.62
N GLU A 634 24.42 12.57 34.29
CA GLU A 634 25.76 11.99 34.13
C GLU A 634 25.80 10.51 34.52
N SER A 635 25.17 10.16 35.65
CA SER A 635 25.09 8.79 36.15
C SER A 635 24.25 7.85 35.26
N SER A 636 23.39 8.41 34.40
CA SER A 636 22.51 7.66 33.49
C SER A 636 23.22 7.05 32.27
N GLY A 637 24.41 7.55 31.92
CA GLY A 637 25.15 7.11 30.72
C GLY A 637 24.56 7.58 29.38
N LEU A 638 23.55 8.46 29.39
CA LEU A 638 22.97 9.06 28.18
C LEU A 638 23.96 10.04 27.53
N GLN A 639 24.13 9.94 26.21
CA GLN A 639 24.95 10.88 25.44
C GLN A 639 24.38 12.30 25.49
N GLY A 640 25.25 13.31 25.51
CA GLY A 640 24.87 14.71 25.68
C GLY A 640 24.05 15.15 24.47
N LYS A 641 24.40 14.65 23.28
CA LYS A 641 23.63 14.88 22.05
C LYS A 641 22.17 14.49 22.20
N VAL A 642 21.88 13.37 22.88
CA VAL A 642 20.50 12.90 23.12
C VAL A 642 19.78 13.81 24.11
N LEU A 643 20.48 14.24 25.17
CA LEU A 643 19.92 15.21 26.12
C LEU A 643 19.65 16.55 25.43
N MET A 644 20.55 17.02 24.56
CA MET A 644 20.35 18.24 23.79
C MET A 644 19.17 18.13 22.83
N GLU A 645 19.07 17.03 22.07
CA GLU A 645 17.93 16.77 21.18
C GLU A 645 16.61 16.79 21.96
N LEU A 646 16.52 16.08 23.09
CA LEU A 646 15.31 16.02 23.90
C LEU A 646 14.99 17.36 24.59
N ALA A 647 16.00 18.13 25.02
CA ALA A 647 15.81 19.47 25.58
C ALA A 647 15.20 20.43 24.55
N LEU A 648 15.69 20.39 23.30
CA LEU A 648 15.11 21.14 22.20
C LEU A 648 13.67 20.68 21.90
N VAL A 649 13.40 19.37 21.86
CA VAL A 649 12.04 18.84 21.68
C VAL A 649 11.09 19.33 22.77
N TYR A 650 11.52 19.33 24.05
CA TYR A 650 10.71 19.88 25.14
C TYR A 650 10.37 21.36 24.92
N TRP A 651 11.39 22.18 24.64
CA TRP A 651 11.19 23.62 24.44
C TRP A 651 10.32 23.95 23.24
N LEU A 652 10.46 23.19 22.14
CA LEU A 652 9.67 23.37 20.94
C LEU A 652 8.20 22.93 21.12
N SER A 653 7.94 21.92 21.95
CA SER A 653 6.59 21.36 22.13
C SER A 653 5.73 22.10 23.15
N LYS A 654 6.31 22.59 24.25
CA LYS A 654 5.57 23.24 25.35
C LYS A 654 5.76 24.76 25.33
N ARG A 655 4.66 25.52 25.37
CA ARG A 655 4.71 26.98 25.50
C ARG A 655 4.87 27.34 26.98
N PRO A 656 5.88 28.14 27.38
CA PRO A 656 5.99 28.61 28.76
C PRO A 656 4.92 29.66 29.05
N LEU A 657 4.35 29.63 30.26
CA LEU A 657 3.42 30.66 30.77
C LEU A 657 4.15 32.00 31.01
N ASP A 658 5.37 31.93 31.53
CA ASP A 658 6.28 33.07 31.68
C ASP A 658 7.54 32.81 30.83
N LEU A 659 7.58 33.41 29.64
CA LEU A 659 8.67 33.21 28.69
C LEU A 659 10.03 33.66 29.25
N GLU A 660 10.08 34.73 30.05
CA GLU A 660 11.35 35.27 30.54
C GLU A 660 12.02 34.33 31.53
N SER A 661 11.29 33.92 32.59
CA SER A 661 11.86 33.04 33.62
C SER A 661 12.21 31.65 33.07
N HIS A 662 11.35 31.08 32.22
CA HIS A 662 11.61 29.78 31.61
C HIS A 662 12.79 29.83 30.64
N LEU A 663 12.99 30.93 29.90
CA LEU A 663 14.11 31.07 28.98
C LEU A 663 15.44 31.19 29.73
N LYS A 664 15.48 31.88 30.88
CA LYS A 664 16.68 31.88 31.75
C LYS A 664 17.04 30.47 32.20
N ARG A 665 16.05 29.71 32.71
CA ARG A 665 16.24 28.32 33.16
C ARG A 665 16.64 27.40 32.01
N PHE A 666 16.04 27.55 30.83
CA PHE A 666 16.40 26.79 29.64
C PHE A 666 17.83 27.06 29.19
N THR A 667 18.29 28.31 29.18
CA THR A 667 19.69 28.64 28.87
C THR A 667 20.65 27.98 29.84
N LYS A 668 20.36 28.00 31.16
CA LYS A 668 21.17 27.30 32.17
C LYS A 668 21.17 25.78 32.00
N LEU A 669 20.04 25.19 31.61
CA LEU A 669 19.94 23.76 31.31
C LEU A 669 20.80 23.38 30.10
N VAL A 670 20.71 24.14 29.01
CA VAL A 670 21.52 23.95 27.80
C VAL A 670 23.00 24.10 28.14
N GLN A 671 23.37 25.09 28.95
CA GLN A 671 24.74 25.26 29.45
C GLN A 671 25.19 24.02 30.24
N GLY A 672 24.36 23.52 31.17
CA GLY A 672 24.67 22.34 31.96
C GLY A 672 24.89 21.06 31.13
N ILE A 673 24.17 20.92 30.00
CA ILE A 673 24.36 19.83 29.04
C ILE A 673 25.67 20.01 28.27
N CYS A 674 25.92 21.21 27.74
CA CYS A 674 27.09 21.46 26.90
C CYS A 674 28.42 21.47 27.67
N ASP A 675 28.43 21.91 28.93
CA ASP A 675 29.63 21.88 29.78
C ASP A 675 30.20 20.46 29.93
N ARG A 676 29.34 19.43 29.83
CA ARG A 676 29.71 18.02 29.96
C ARG A 676 30.51 17.50 28.76
N GLU A 677 30.28 18.07 27.59
CA GLU A 677 30.88 17.65 26.32
C GLU A 677 31.66 18.82 25.67
N ALA A 678 32.16 19.75 26.50
CA ALA A 678 32.80 20.98 26.05
C ALA A 678 34.01 20.73 25.12
N GLU A 679 34.77 19.65 25.36
CA GLU A 679 35.90 19.23 24.51
C GLU A 679 35.44 18.75 23.12
N ASP A 680 34.29 18.08 23.03
CA ASP A 680 33.72 17.57 21.76
C ASP A 680 32.99 18.67 20.97
N ILE A 681 32.51 19.71 21.66
CA ILE A 681 31.75 20.83 21.08
C ILE A 681 32.68 21.91 20.52
N CYS A 682 33.77 22.22 21.23
CA CYS A 682 34.71 23.28 20.86
C CYS A 682 35.63 22.85 19.70
N VAL A 683 35.46 23.46 18.53
CA VAL A 683 36.28 23.21 17.34
C VAL A 683 37.31 24.31 17.09
N ASP A 684 38.34 24.04 16.31
CA ASP A 684 39.39 25.02 15.99
C ASP A 684 38.87 26.25 15.23
N TYR A 685 39.69 27.29 15.18
CA TYR A 685 39.32 28.56 14.55
C TYR A 685 38.88 28.37 13.09
N ASN A 686 37.70 28.89 12.73
CA ASN A 686 37.00 28.74 11.43
C ASN A 686 36.39 27.36 11.09
N ASP A 687 36.49 26.37 11.98
CA ASP A 687 35.76 25.10 11.81
C ASP A 687 34.30 25.21 12.30
N GLU A 688 33.46 24.28 11.84
CA GLU A 688 32.06 24.19 12.24
C GLU A 688 31.86 23.00 13.18
N SER A 689 31.30 23.23 14.36
CA SER A 689 30.97 22.16 15.29
C SER A 689 29.81 21.32 14.77
N ILE A 690 30.02 20.00 14.65
CA ILE A 690 28.95 19.06 14.27
C ILE A 690 27.79 19.13 15.28
N TRP A 691 28.09 19.33 16.56
CA TRP A 691 27.07 19.49 17.61
C TRP A 691 26.14 20.68 17.35
N TRP A 692 26.72 21.86 17.07
CA TRP A 692 25.94 23.06 16.81
C TRP A 692 25.26 23.02 15.45
N LYS A 693 25.86 22.35 14.46
CA LYS A 693 25.21 22.07 13.19
C LYS A 693 23.94 21.23 13.34
N ASP A 694 24.02 20.10 14.06
CA ASP A 694 22.87 19.24 14.37
C ASP A 694 21.77 20.04 15.10
N THR A 695 22.18 20.89 16.06
CA THR A 695 21.27 21.78 16.81
C THR A 695 20.55 22.78 15.89
N ARG A 696 21.28 23.47 15.01
CA ARG A 696 20.71 24.41 14.05
C ARG A 696 19.72 23.72 13.10
N GLU A 697 20.01 22.51 12.65
CA GLU A 697 19.13 21.74 11.77
C GLU A 697 17.79 21.40 12.44
N ILE A 698 17.79 21.03 13.73
CA ILE A 698 16.56 20.81 14.51
C ILE A 698 15.73 22.10 14.58
N LEU A 699 16.37 23.23 14.89
CA LEU A 699 15.71 24.53 15.01
C LEU A 699 15.15 25.03 13.69
N MET A 700 15.90 24.89 12.59
CA MET A 700 15.48 25.27 11.24
C MET A 700 14.24 24.52 10.77
N ASN A 701 14.14 23.23 11.11
CA ASN A 701 13.04 22.37 10.66
C ASN A 701 11.78 22.48 11.53
N SER A 702 11.84 23.17 12.67
CA SER A 702 10.70 23.36 13.57
C SER A 702 9.62 24.26 12.97
N THR A 703 8.35 23.84 13.09
CA THR A 703 7.17 24.67 12.76
C THR A 703 6.77 25.60 13.91
N LYS A 704 7.41 25.46 15.08
CA LYS A 704 7.20 26.28 16.27
C LYS A 704 8.23 27.41 16.29
N LEU A 705 8.02 28.37 15.39
CA LEU A 705 9.02 29.36 14.99
C LEU A 705 9.49 30.26 16.15
N LEU A 706 8.60 30.66 17.06
CA LEU A 706 8.97 31.47 18.23
C LEU A 706 9.82 30.69 19.23
N GLN A 707 9.47 29.43 19.47
CA GLN A 707 10.24 28.52 20.32
C GLN A 707 11.61 28.24 19.69
N ALA A 708 11.67 28.08 18.36
CA ALA A 708 12.92 27.90 17.65
C ALA A 708 13.83 29.14 17.73
N LEU A 709 13.26 30.34 17.57
CA LEU A 709 13.97 31.62 17.72
C LEU A 709 14.54 31.79 19.13
N THR A 710 13.73 31.55 20.15
CA THR A 710 14.15 31.67 21.57
C THR A 710 15.16 30.60 21.97
N ALA A 711 15.04 29.37 21.47
CA ALA A 711 16.06 28.34 21.65
C ALA A 711 17.36 28.68 20.92
N ALA A 712 17.31 29.24 19.71
CA ALA A 712 18.50 29.69 18.98
C ALA A 712 19.28 30.77 19.74
N LEU A 713 18.57 31.68 20.42
CA LEU A 713 19.18 32.70 21.29
C LEU A 713 19.87 32.06 22.51
N ALA A 714 19.22 31.12 23.18
CA ALA A 714 19.81 30.37 24.29
C ALA A 714 21.04 29.58 23.83
N CYS A 715 20.98 28.89 22.68
CA CYS A 715 22.13 28.17 22.13
C CYS A 715 23.28 29.11 21.76
N ARG A 716 22.99 30.29 21.19
CA ARG A 716 24.01 31.31 20.89
C ARG A 716 24.72 31.77 22.15
N SER A 717 23.99 32.08 23.23
CA SER A 717 24.60 32.57 24.48
C SER A 717 25.46 31.50 25.14
N VAL A 718 25.04 30.24 25.10
CA VAL A 718 25.84 29.10 25.58
C VAL A 718 27.07 28.90 24.70
N ALA A 719 26.96 29.00 23.38
CA ALA A 719 28.09 28.91 22.47
C ALA A 719 29.14 30.00 22.73
N ILE A 720 28.72 31.25 22.98
CA ILE A 720 29.60 32.37 23.35
C ILE A 720 30.29 32.09 24.71
N SER A 721 29.54 31.55 25.68
CA SER A 721 30.06 31.27 27.02
C SER A 721 31.11 30.14 27.02
N LEU A 722 30.90 29.11 26.19
CA LEU A 722 31.84 28.00 26.03
C LEU A 722 33.12 28.44 25.31
N SER A 723 33.00 29.23 24.22
CA SER A 723 34.17 29.75 23.53
C SER A 723 34.99 30.68 24.44
N ALA A 724 34.33 31.54 25.22
CA ALA A 724 35.01 32.40 26.18
C ALA A 724 35.72 31.62 27.30
N SER A 725 35.16 30.47 27.71
CA SER A 725 35.78 29.60 28.72
C SER A 725 37.02 28.89 28.19
N ARG A 726 36.98 28.42 26.93
CA ARG A 726 38.15 27.85 26.24
C ARG A 726 39.24 28.90 26.03
N ASP A 727 38.89 30.10 25.56
CA ASP A 727 39.86 31.17 25.32
C ASP A 727 40.58 31.59 26.61
N LYS A 728 39.91 31.53 27.77
CA LYS A 728 40.56 31.74 29.08
C LYS A 728 41.57 30.65 29.41
N GLN A 729 41.25 29.37 29.16
CA GLN A 729 42.19 28.26 29.36
C GLN A 729 43.41 28.36 28.43
N VAL A 730 43.22 28.73 27.17
CA VAL A 730 44.32 28.88 26.19
C VAL A 730 45.21 30.09 26.51
N LYS A 731 44.65 31.20 27.00
CA LYS A 731 45.41 32.40 27.43
C LYS A 731 46.24 32.16 28.70
N GLU A 732 45.91 31.19 29.54
CA GLU A 732 46.73 30.79 30.69
C GLU A 732 47.98 29.97 30.27
N GLU A 733 47.99 29.38 29.06
CA GLU A 733 49.10 28.57 28.53
C GLU A 733 49.97 29.30 27.48
N GLY A 734 49.52 30.42 26.91
CA GLY A 734 50.22 31.17 25.87
C GLY A 734 49.99 32.67 25.92
N ASN A 735 51.09 33.43 25.92
CA ASN A 735 51.11 34.90 25.99
C ASN A 735 50.87 35.48 24.57
N ASP A 736 49.61 35.53 24.13
CA ASP A 736 49.23 36.19 22.86
C ASP A 736 48.14 37.25 23.08
N GLU A 737 48.43 38.46 22.58
CA GLU A 737 47.70 39.70 22.87
C GLU A 737 46.44 39.87 22.00
N GLY A 738 45.32 40.25 22.64
CA GLY A 738 44.47 41.34 22.14
C GLY A 738 43.36 41.09 21.10
N TRP A 739 43.22 39.92 20.47
CA TRP A 739 42.14 39.68 19.48
C TRP A 739 40.98 38.84 20.05
N GLU A 740 39.74 39.32 19.90
CA GLU A 740 38.53 38.51 20.15
C GLU A 740 38.35 37.51 19.00
N ASN A 741 38.46 36.22 19.29
CA ASN A 741 38.18 35.17 18.33
C ASN A 741 36.66 34.99 18.19
N VAL A 742 36.07 35.51 17.11
CA VAL A 742 34.66 35.26 16.79
C VAL A 742 34.53 33.84 16.21
N SER A 743 33.86 32.94 16.94
CA SER A 743 33.59 31.58 16.48
C SER A 743 32.61 31.59 15.29
N LYS A 744 32.91 30.77 14.27
CA LYS A 744 32.03 30.55 13.11
C LYS A 744 30.62 30.11 13.53
N ASP A 745 30.50 29.30 14.58
CA ASP A 745 29.20 28.86 15.11
C ASP A 745 28.36 30.01 15.68
N VAL A 746 29.00 31.02 16.29
CA VAL A 746 28.30 32.22 16.80
C VAL A 746 27.75 33.06 15.65
N CYS A 747 28.52 33.19 14.56
CA CYS A 747 28.05 33.85 13.33
C CYS A 747 26.87 33.09 12.71
N LEU A 748 26.97 31.76 12.60
CA LEU A 748 25.90 30.91 12.06
C LEU A 748 24.61 30.96 12.90
N PHE A 749 24.73 31.01 14.23
CA PHE A 749 23.55 31.23 15.09
C PHE A 749 22.95 32.62 14.93
N THR A 750 23.77 33.66 14.77
CA THR A 750 23.27 35.03 14.55
C THR A 750 22.53 35.14 13.22
N LEU A 751 23.04 34.52 12.15
CA LEU A 751 22.35 34.40 10.87
C LEU A 751 21.03 33.61 11.01
N LEU A 752 21.06 32.48 11.73
CA LEU A 752 19.87 31.67 11.98
C LEU A 752 18.79 32.46 12.75
N ILE A 753 19.17 33.25 13.75
CA ILE A 753 18.25 34.09 14.54
C ILE A 753 17.58 35.13 13.63
N GLY A 754 18.34 35.83 12.79
CA GLY A 754 17.79 36.79 11.83
C GLY A 754 16.80 36.14 10.87
N ASN A 755 17.18 35.02 10.26
CA ASN A 755 16.32 34.26 9.36
C ASN A 755 15.06 33.72 10.06
N LEU A 756 15.17 33.24 11.32
CA LEU A 756 14.01 32.79 12.08
C LEU A 756 13.08 33.96 12.44
N GLU A 757 13.63 35.14 12.77
CA GLU A 757 12.83 36.36 13.00
C GLU A 757 12.02 36.74 11.75
N ASP A 758 12.63 36.69 10.56
CA ASP A 758 11.95 36.92 9.27
C ASP A 758 10.79 35.95 9.04
N ILE A 759 11.01 34.65 9.31
CA ILE A 759 9.99 33.63 9.10
C ILE A 759 8.91 33.68 10.20
N VAL A 760 9.23 34.06 11.43
CA VAL A 760 8.24 34.35 12.49
C VAL A 760 7.31 35.47 12.04
N ILE A 761 7.88 36.56 11.51
CA ILE A 761 7.14 37.69 10.97
C ILE A 761 6.23 37.24 9.81
N LEU A 762 6.75 36.44 8.88
CA LEU A 762 5.96 35.84 7.80
C LEU A 762 4.79 35.00 8.33
N ASN A 763 5.01 34.14 9.31
CA ASN A 763 3.95 33.31 9.87
C ASN A 763 2.88 34.14 10.62
N LEU A 764 3.28 35.26 11.24
CA LEU A 764 2.37 36.18 11.91
C LEU A 764 1.40 36.88 10.94
N THR A 765 1.85 37.20 9.73
CA THR A 765 1.02 37.90 8.73
C THR A 765 0.03 36.98 8.03
N LEU A 766 0.40 35.70 7.82
CA LEU A 766 -0.38 34.71 7.06
C LEU A 766 -1.61 34.14 7.80
N LYS A 767 -2.20 34.92 8.71
CA LYS A 767 -3.50 34.60 9.32
C LYS A 767 -4.61 34.72 8.26
N LYS A 768 -5.73 34.02 8.48
CA LYS A 768 -6.88 34.04 7.56
C LYS A 768 -7.32 35.50 7.33
N PRO A 769 -7.31 36.00 6.09
CA PRO A 769 -7.81 37.34 5.80
C PRO A 769 -9.31 37.42 6.12
N LYS A 770 -9.76 38.55 6.65
CA LYS A 770 -11.19 38.84 6.81
C LYS A 770 -11.73 39.19 5.41
N VAL A 771 -12.71 38.43 4.94
CA VAL A 771 -13.34 38.63 3.63
C VAL A 771 -14.71 39.24 3.91
N ASP A 772 -14.83 40.54 3.65
CA ASP A 772 -16.07 41.31 3.83
C ASP A 772 -16.81 41.48 2.50
N GLU A 773 -18.06 41.95 2.53
CA GLU A 773 -18.88 42.20 1.32
C GLU A 773 -18.28 43.27 0.37
N SER A 774 -17.28 44.03 0.84
CA SER A 774 -16.50 45.00 0.04
C SER A 774 -15.41 44.38 -0.84
N THR A 775 -15.11 43.08 -0.67
CA THR A 775 -14.14 42.35 -1.51
C THR A 775 -14.80 41.94 -2.84
N GLN A 776 -14.48 42.67 -3.92
CA GLN A 776 -15.12 42.48 -5.23
C GLN A 776 -14.44 41.45 -6.13
N PHE A 777 -13.21 41.03 -5.82
CA PHE A 777 -12.43 40.10 -6.64
C PHE A 777 -12.53 38.65 -6.14
N LEU A 778 -12.35 37.67 -7.03
CA LEU A 778 -12.51 36.25 -6.74
C LEU A 778 -11.52 35.77 -5.65
N ALA A 779 -12.00 35.34 -4.49
CA ALA A 779 -11.16 34.76 -3.43
C ALA A 779 -11.10 33.22 -3.52
N LEU A 780 -9.89 32.66 -3.46
CA LEU A 780 -9.65 31.21 -3.37
C LEU A 780 -9.78 30.70 -1.92
N PRO A 781 -10.03 29.39 -1.71
CA PRO A 781 -10.09 28.81 -0.37
C PRO A 781 -8.80 28.99 0.43
N PHE A 782 -8.89 29.54 1.64
CA PHE A 782 -7.75 29.70 2.53
C PHE A 782 -7.29 28.34 3.11
N GLU A 783 -6.01 28.02 2.92
CA GLU A 783 -5.35 26.86 3.53
C GLU A 783 -4.24 27.35 4.47
N LYS A 784 -4.32 27.01 5.76
CA LYS A 784 -3.25 27.32 6.73
C LYS A 784 -1.99 26.54 6.32
N GLN A 785 -0.90 27.25 6.07
CA GLN A 785 0.39 26.66 5.71
C GLN A 785 1.24 26.43 6.95
N GLU A 786 1.82 25.25 7.10
CA GLU A 786 2.84 24.99 8.12
C GLU A 786 4.20 25.43 7.60
N ILE A 787 4.76 26.46 8.22
CA ILE A 787 5.98 27.12 7.78
C ILE A 787 7.11 26.80 8.76
N SER A 788 8.25 26.37 8.22
CA SER A 788 9.52 26.28 8.91
C SER A 788 10.61 26.89 8.03
N LEU A 789 11.71 27.37 8.63
CA LEU A 789 12.81 27.96 7.87
C LEU A 789 13.43 26.94 6.92
N GLY A 790 13.60 25.68 7.36
CA GLY A 790 14.09 24.58 6.53
C GLY A 790 13.18 24.31 5.33
N ASN A 791 11.84 24.35 5.52
CA ASN A 791 10.89 24.21 4.42
C ASN A 791 11.05 25.37 3.41
N VAL A 792 11.10 26.62 3.88
CA VAL A 792 11.27 27.81 3.02
C VAL A 792 12.58 27.73 2.21
N ILE A 793 13.69 27.40 2.85
CA ILE A 793 15.00 27.25 2.20
C ILE A 793 14.96 26.12 1.16
N SER A 794 14.37 24.97 1.48
CA SER A 794 14.27 23.82 0.56
C SER A 794 13.45 24.10 -0.70
N ARG A 795 12.47 25.01 -0.61
CA ARG A 795 11.63 25.46 -1.73
C ARG A 795 12.32 26.51 -2.62
N GLY A 796 13.47 27.02 -2.20
CA GLY A 796 14.31 27.96 -2.96
C GLY A 796 13.78 29.39 -2.97
N GLN A 797 14.45 30.25 -3.73
CA GLN A 797 14.25 31.71 -3.74
C GLN A 797 12.81 32.16 -4.03
N GLY A 798 12.00 31.32 -4.67
CA GLY A 798 10.59 31.62 -4.96
C GLY A 798 9.63 31.41 -3.79
N ALA A 799 10.06 30.75 -2.71
CA ALA A 799 9.17 30.26 -1.65
C ALA A 799 8.35 31.38 -0.97
N ILE A 800 8.99 32.51 -0.66
CA ILE A 800 8.32 33.64 -0.01
C ILE A 800 7.22 34.20 -0.91
N SER A 801 7.55 34.47 -2.18
CA SER A 801 6.59 34.98 -3.16
C SER A 801 5.41 34.02 -3.40
N GLU A 802 5.65 32.71 -3.38
CA GLU A 802 4.62 31.68 -3.53
C GLU A 802 3.69 31.64 -2.31
N ILE A 803 4.26 31.64 -1.10
CA ILE A 803 3.51 31.59 0.16
C ILE A 803 2.60 32.83 0.28
N VAL A 804 3.16 34.03 0.03
CA VAL A 804 2.41 35.29 0.12
C VAL A 804 1.35 35.39 -0.99
N ALA A 805 1.67 35.00 -2.23
CA ALA A 805 0.68 34.98 -3.31
C ALA A 805 -0.50 34.03 -3.00
N LYS A 806 -0.23 32.87 -2.38
CA LYS A 806 -1.29 31.95 -1.95
C LYS A 806 -2.17 32.56 -0.85
N TRP A 807 -1.59 33.31 0.08
CA TRP A 807 -2.36 34.06 1.08
C TRP A 807 -3.20 35.19 0.47
N LEU A 808 -2.63 35.99 -0.43
CA LEU A 808 -3.35 37.05 -1.15
C LEU A 808 -4.46 36.51 -2.05
N SER A 809 -4.30 35.32 -2.64
CA SER A 809 -5.38 34.70 -3.41
C SER A 809 -6.64 34.44 -2.58
N ALA A 810 -6.52 34.35 -1.25
CA ALA A 810 -7.64 34.15 -0.33
C ALA A 810 -8.24 35.45 0.22
N SER A 811 -7.68 36.63 -0.10
CA SER A 811 -8.16 37.92 0.41
C SER A 811 -9.20 38.61 -0.48
N GLY A 812 -9.32 38.22 -1.76
CA GLY A 812 -10.25 38.86 -2.69
C GLY A 812 -9.91 40.32 -3.04
N ILE A 813 -8.63 40.71 -2.87
CA ILE A 813 -8.14 42.05 -3.21
C ILE A 813 -8.02 42.21 -4.72
N GLU A 814 -8.43 43.37 -5.22
CA GLU A 814 -8.27 43.73 -6.62
C GLU A 814 -6.77 43.86 -7.00
N PRO A 815 -6.29 43.20 -8.06
CA PRO A 815 -4.86 43.14 -8.37
C PRO A 815 -4.18 44.49 -8.63
N SER A 816 -4.92 45.48 -9.12
CA SER A 816 -4.44 46.84 -9.37
C SER A 816 -4.00 47.55 -8.08
N LYS A 817 -4.64 47.25 -6.94
CA LYS A 817 -4.34 47.85 -5.63
C LYS A 817 -3.09 47.26 -4.97
N LEU A 818 -2.57 46.13 -5.46
CA LEU A 818 -1.34 45.51 -4.96
C LEU A 818 -0.07 46.13 -5.56
N ILE A 819 -0.22 47.01 -6.56
CA ILE A 819 0.89 47.70 -7.21
C ILE A 819 1.35 48.84 -6.31
N ASP A 820 2.60 48.77 -5.88
CA ASP A 820 3.24 49.74 -5.03
C ASP A 820 4.35 50.43 -5.81
N THR A 821 4.11 51.68 -6.20
CA THR A 821 5.05 52.46 -6.99
C THR A 821 6.32 52.85 -6.22
N THR A 822 6.37 52.59 -4.91
CA THR A 822 7.58 52.80 -4.09
C THR A 822 8.51 51.59 -4.07
N ASP A 823 8.10 50.46 -4.68
CA ASP A 823 8.89 49.24 -4.77
C ASP A 823 10.27 49.48 -5.42
N VAL A 824 11.23 48.64 -5.03
CA VAL A 824 12.58 48.62 -5.63
C VAL A 824 12.56 48.36 -7.15
N GLU A 825 11.47 47.83 -7.70
CA GLU A 825 11.30 47.60 -9.15
C GLU A 825 11.12 48.90 -9.96
N PHE A 826 10.63 49.98 -9.33
CA PHE A 826 10.37 51.26 -10.00
C PHE A 826 11.49 52.28 -9.82
N ASN A 827 12.54 51.97 -9.06
CA ASN A 827 13.68 52.86 -8.85
C ASN A 827 14.72 52.70 -9.98
N PRO A 828 14.88 53.68 -10.89
CA PRO A 828 15.71 53.55 -12.09
C PRO A 828 17.21 53.76 -11.85
N LYS A 829 17.66 53.91 -10.59
CA LYS A 829 19.06 54.07 -10.23
C LYS A 829 19.36 53.34 -8.93
N GLY A 830 20.30 52.39 -8.97
CA GLY A 830 20.85 51.74 -7.79
C GLY A 830 21.68 52.70 -6.93
N SER A 831 21.04 53.60 -6.20
CA SER A 831 21.65 54.28 -5.05
C SER A 831 21.36 53.44 -3.81
N SER A 832 22.35 52.66 -3.40
CA SER A 832 22.40 52.01 -2.10
C SER A 832 22.69 53.05 -1.01
N GLU A 833 21.67 53.75 -0.51
CA GLU A 833 21.65 54.27 0.86
C GLU A 833 20.20 54.25 1.37
N PRO A 834 19.94 53.78 2.60
CA PRO A 834 18.63 53.92 3.22
C PRO A 834 18.42 55.39 3.55
N VAL A 835 17.49 56.04 2.85
CA VAL A 835 16.99 57.36 3.25
C VAL A 835 16.15 57.15 4.51
N GLU A 836 16.66 57.58 5.66
CA GLU A 836 15.83 57.84 6.84
C GLU A 836 14.69 58.76 6.42
N THR A 837 13.47 58.22 6.35
CA THR A 837 12.30 59.01 5.98
C THR A 837 11.75 59.61 7.25
N GLU A 838 11.98 60.93 7.40
CA GLU A 838 11.33 61.76 8.41
C GLU A 838 9.81 61.66 8.30
N GLU A 839 9.16 61.69 9.47
CA GLU A 839 7.71 61.65 9.65
C GLU A 839 6.99 62.76 8.86
N GLY A 840 6.05 62.35 8.02
CA GLY A 840 4.70 62.92 7.90
C GLY A 840 4.54 64.42 7.63
N LYS A 841 4.29 64.77 6.37
CA LYS A 841 3.24 65.74 6.03
C LYS A 841 2.27 65.09 5.05
N LYS A 842 1.11 64.69 5.59
CA LYS A 842 -0.07 64.31 4.81
C LYS A 842 -0.72 65.59 4.27
N ASP A 843 -0.80 65.73 2.96
CA ASP A 843 -1.78 66.62 2.34
C ASP A 843 -3.11 65.86 2.24
N GLU A 844 -4.14 66.46 2.84
CA GLU A 844 -5.51 65.99 2.88
C GLU A 844 -6.17 66.11 1.49
N GLN A 845 -6.74 65.02 0.99
CA GLN A 845 -7.91 65.07 0.10
C GLN A 845 -8.90 63.96 0.49
N ASP A 846 -10.06 64.43 0.96
CA ASP A 846 -11.25 63.67 1.35
C ASP A 846 -11.76 62.72 0.26
N SER A 847 -12.03 61.47 0.62
CA SER A 847 -13.25 60.76 0.20
C SER A 847 -13.60 59.63 1.17
N ASP A 848 -14.74 59.81 1.84
CA ASP A 848 -15.67 58.85 2.45
C ASP A 848 -15.10 57.56 3.10
N LEU A 849 -14.79 57.71 4.38
CA LEU A 849 -14.58 56.65 5.37
C LEU A 849 -15.93 56.09 5.85
N GLN A 850 -16.18 54.79 5.62
CA GLN A 850 -16.87 53.97 6.63
C GLN A 850 -16.72 52.43 6.52
N ASP A 851 -15.98 51.85 5.55
CA ASP A 851 -15.81 50.38 5.42
C ASP A 851 -14.33 49.88 5.34
N ALA A 852 -13.35 50.66 5.83
CA ALA A 852 -11.91 50.52 5.51
C ALA A 852 -11.05 49.61 6.43
N ASP A 853 -11.57 49.14 7.57
CA ASP A 853 -10.73 48.53 8.63
C ASP A 853 -10.04 47.20 8.22
N SER A 854 -10.62 46.39 7.32
CA SER A 854 -10.07 45.06 6.96
C SER A 854 -9.04 45.08 5.83
N LEU A 855 -9.16 46.03 4.89
CA LEU A 855 -8.19 46.20 3.79
C LEU A 855 -6.93 46.92 4.28
N GLU A 856 -7.05 47.92 5.15
CA GLU A 856 -5.90 48.58 5.78
C GLU A 856 -5.03 47.57 6.55
N GLU A 857 -5.65 46.61 7.27
CA GLU A 857 -4.95 45.54 7.99
C GLU A 857 -4.08 44.66 7.05
N ILE A 858 -4.51 44.44 5.80
CA ILE A 858 -3.75 43.64 4.82
C ILE A 858 -2.60 44.45 4.21
N PHE A 859 -2.82 45.72 3.90
CA PHE A 859 -1.77 46.60 3.37
C PHE A 859 -0.68 46.88 4.40
N ASP A 860 -1.02 47.08 5.68
CA ASP A 860 -0.04 47.23 6.77
C ASP A 860 0.84 45.98 6.92
N LYS A 861 0.22 44.78 6.85
CA LYS A 861 0.95 43.51 6.87
C LYS A 861 1.84 43.34 5.63
N MET A 862 1.37 43.76 4.46
CA MET A 862 2.15 43.72 3.22
C MET A 862 3.35 44.67 3.27
N ALA A 863 3.17 45.90 3.74
CA ALA A 863 4.26 46.85 3.92
C ALA A 863 5.34 46.29 4.86
N MET A 864 4.91 45.68 5.97
CA MET A 864 5.81 45.06 6.94
C MET A 864 6.57 43.85 6.35
N LEU A 865 5.93 43.03 5.50
CA LEU A 865 6.62 41.96 4.77
C LEU A 865 7.61 42.48 3.73
N LYS A 866 7.26 43.54 2.99
CA LYS A 866 8.14 44.14 1.98
C LYS A 866 9.42 44.74 2.59
N CYS A 867 9.35 45.25 3.81
CA CYS A 867 10.54 45.69 4.54
C CYS A 867 11.53 44.54 4.82
N ARG A 868 11.05 43.29 4.95
CA ARG A 868 11.90 42.11 5.21
C ARG A 868 12.26 41.36 3.92
N PHE A 869 11.38 41.34 2.93
CA PHE A 869 11.53 40.63 1.66
C PHE A 869 11.32 41.56 0.45
N PRO A 870 12.19 42.57 0.26
CA PRO A 870 11.98 43.63 -0.73
C PRO A 870 12.09 43.16 -2.19
N TYR A 871 12.75 42.02 -2.46
CA TYR A 871 12.94 41.52 -3.82
C TYR A 871 11.92 40.42 -4.18
N SER A 872 11.61 39.54 -3.22
CA SER A 872 10.62 38.48 -3.39
C SER A 872 9.19 39.01 -3.49
N LEU A 873 8.93 40.24 -2.99
CA LEU A 873 7.59 40.83 -2.92
C LEU A 873 7.44 42.10 -3.76
N THR A 874 8.28 42.32 -4.77
CA THR A 874 8.04 43.38 -5.76
C THR A 874 6.73 43.13 -6.50
N SER A 875 6.03 44.21 -6.88
CA SER A 875 4.71 44.15 -7.50
C SER A 875 4.63 43.17 -8.69
N SER A 876 5.64 43.17 -9.57
CA SER A 876 5.69 42.25 -10.71
C SER A 876 5.90 40.78 -10.31
N VAL A 877 6.75 40.50 -9.32
CA VAL A 877 7.00 39.13 -8.82
C VAL A 877 5.77 38.59 -8.10
N LEU A 878 5.13 39.43 -7.30
CA LEU A 878 3.93 39.09 -6.54
C LEU A 878 2.75 38.78 -7.48
N LEU A 879 2.47 39.67 -8.44
CA LEU A 879 1.38 39.48 -9.40
C LEU A 879 1.63 38.32 -10.36
N ALA A 880 2.89 38.05 -10.73
CA ALA A 880 3.26 36.86 -11.50
C ALA A 880 2.94 35.57 -10.72
N ASN A 881 3.37 35.47 -9.47
CA ASN A 881 3.04 34.33 -8.61
C ASN A 881 1.54 34.23 -8.34
N LEU A 882 0.84 35.35 -8.13
CA LEU A 882 -0.61 35.37 -7.92
C LEU A 882 -1.36 34.86 -9.14
N THR A 883 -0.99 35.32 -10.35
CA THR A 883 -1.50 34.79 -11.62
C THR A 883 -1.30 33.28 -11.68
N TRP A 884 -0.09 32.81 -11.37
CA TRP A 884 0.25 31.40 -11.38
C TRP A 884 -0.56 30.59 -10.35
N GLN A 885 -0.85 31.14 -9.17
CA GLN A 885 -1.71 30.48 -8.17
C GLN A 885 -3.14 30.26 -8.68
N TYR A 886 -3.76 31.27 -9.32
CA TYR A 886 -5.08 31.10 -9.93
C TYR A 886 -5.05 30.06 -11.07
N VAL A 887 -4.04 30.10 -11.94
CA VAL A 887 -3.88 29.12 -13.02
C VAL A 887 -3.68 27.70 -12.47
N MET A 888 -2.88 27.54 -11.41
CA MET A 888 -2.67 26.25 -10.77
C MET A 888 -3.95 25.72 -10.12
N PHE A 889 -4.77 26.60 -9.52
CA PHE A 889 -6.09 26.22 -9.00
C PHE A 889 -7.03 25.79 -10.14
N TRP A 890 -7.10 26.56 -11.22
CA TRP A 890 -7.86 26.20 -12.43
C TRP A 890 -7.36 24.90 -13.07
N SER A 891 -6.06 24.63 -13.05
CA SER A 891 -5.52 23.39 -13.65
C SER A 891 -5.99 22.12 -12.93
N LYS A 892 -6.33 22.22 -11.64
CA LYS A 892 -6.92 21.12 -10.85
C LYS A 892 -8.39 20.88 -11.22
N ASP A 893 -9.12 21.95 -11.54
CA ASP A 893 -10.50 21.89 -12.02
C ASP A 893 -10.73 22.88 -13.16
N VAL A 894 -10.54 22.39 -14.39
CA VAL A 894 -10.58 23.18 -15.62
C VAL A 894 -11.97 23.71 -15.96
N THR A 895 -13.00 23.23 -15.27
CA THR A 895 -14.39 23.66 -15.46
C THR A 895 -14.69 25.02 -14.82
N ARG A 896 -13.85 25.46 -13.88
CA ARG A 896 -13.94 26.74 -13.15
C ARG A 896 -13.37 27.91 -13.97
N LEU A 897 -14.12 28.33 -14.99
CA LEU A 897 -13.67 29.37 -15.92
C LEU A 897 -13.59 30.78 -15.29
N ASP A 898 -14.32 31.01 -14.22
CA ASP A 898 -14.20 32.20 -13.35
C ASP A 898 -12.76 32.38 -12.80
N VAL A 899 -12.07 31.26 -12.50
CA VAL A 899 -10.70 31.28 -11.98
C VAL A 899 -9.69 31.67 -13.04
N ILE A 900 -9.85 31.20 -14.30
CA ILE A 900 -8.95 31.61 -15.39
C ILE A 900 -9.19 33.07 -15.77
N GLU A 901 -10.43 33.55 -15.73
CA GLU A 901 -10.76 34.97 -15.90
C GLU A 901 -10.06 35.86 -14.86
N ALA A 902 -10.11 35.46 -13.59
CA ALA A 902 -9.37 36.13 -12.52
C ALA A 902 -7.85 36.11 -12.79
N ALA A 903 -7.29 34.97 -13.21
CA ALA A 903 -5.87 34.87 -13.56
C ALA A 903 -5.48 35.83 -14.70
N LEU A 904 -6.28 35.94 -15.75
CA LEU A 904 -6.02 36.85 -16.86
C LEU A 904 -6.13 38.33 -16.44
N THR A 905 -7.03 38.63 -15.52
CA THR A 905 -7.15 39.96 -14.91
C THR A 905 -5.89 40.33 -14.14
N VAL A 906 -5.35 39.42 -13.33
CA VAL A 906 -4.08 39.62 -12.61
C VAL A 906 -2.91 39.75 -13.60
N LEU A 907 -2.85 38.86 -14.60
CA LEU A 907 -1.79 38.83 -15.62
C LEU A 907 -1.66 40.18 -16.35
N ARG A 908 -2.80 40.80 -16.69
CA ARG A 908 -2.86 42.09 -17.39
C ARG A 908 -2.25 43.22 -16.55
N GLN A 909 -2.21 43.11 -15.23
CA GLN A 909 -1.72 44.13 -14.32
C GLN A 909 -0.22 44.04 -14.02
N ILE A 910 0.49 42.95 -14.39
CA ILE A 910 1.93 42.78 -14.10
C ILE A 910 2.75 43.92 -14.72
N PRO A 911 3.33 44.86 -13.96
CA PRO A 911 3.96 46.06 -14.52
C PRO A 911 5.13 45.78 -15.46
N MET A 912 6.01 44.83 -15.08
CA MET A 912 7.20 44.48 -15.85
C MET A 912 6.85 43.63 -17.08
N LYS A 913 7.04 44.19 -18.28
CA LYS A 913 6.71 43.54 -19.56
C LYS A 913 7.44 42.22 -19.80
N SER A 914 8.75 42.15 -19.48
CA SER A 914 9.54 40.92 -19.62
C SER A 914 9.02 39.77 -18.74
N MET A 915 8.59 40.07 -17.51
CA MET A 915 7.91 39.11 -16.64
C MET A 915 6.56 38.71 -17.21
N ARG A 916 5.72 39.68 -17.62
CA ARG A 916 4.40 39.42 -18.18
C ARG A 916 4.48 38.52 -19.42
N GLN A 917 5.42 38.81 -20.33
CA GLN A 917 5.71 38.02 -21.53
C GLN A 917 6.14 36.60 -21.15
N GLY A 918 7.06 36.46 -20.20
CA GLY A 918 7.53 35.16 -19.71
C GLY A 918 6.43 34.31 -19.09
N VAL A 919 5.59 34.94 -18.25
CA VAL A 919 4.41 34.31 -17.67
C VAL A 919 3.44 33.88 -18.79
N CYS A 920 3.21 34.72 -19.81
CA CYS A 920 2.40 34.35 -20.97
C CYS A 920 2.98 33.13 -21.72
N CYS A 921 4.29 33.10 -22.01
CA CYS A 921 4.95 31.95 -22.63
C CYS A 921 4.70 30.65 -21.84
N LEU A 922 4.82 30.71 -20.50
CA LEU A 922 4.59 29.57 -19.63
C LEU A 922 3.11 29.14 -19.62
N LEU A 923 2.16 30.08 -19.46
CA LEU A 923 0.72 29.79 -19.48
C LEU A 923 0.30 29.17 -20.82
N TRP A 924 0.79 29.71 -21.93
CA TRP A 924 0.50 29.18 -23.27
C TRP A 924 0.96 27.73 -23.38
N ASN A 925 2.24 27.47 -23.11
CA ASN A 925 2.85 26.16 -23.34
C ASN A 925 2.35 25.08 -22.37
N ILE A 926 2.09 25.44 -21.10
CA ILE A 926 1.75 24.47 -20.06
C ILE A 926 0.24 24.23 -19.98
N HIS A 927 -0.57 25.28 -20.09
CA HIS A 927 -1.98 25.22 -19.67
C HIS A 927 -3.00 25.47 -20.80
N LEU A 928 -2.75 26.42 -21.72
CA LEU A 928 -3.77 26.87 -22.68
C LEU A 928 -3.67 26.20 -24.06
N LYS A 929 -2.46 26.09 -24.62
CA LYS A 929 -2.20 25.66 -26.01
C LYS A 929 -2.89 24.34 -26.37
N LYS A 930 -2.70 23.31 -25.55
CA LYS A 930 -3.22 21.96 -25.82
C LYS A 930 -4.75 21.92 -25.93
N ARG A 931 -5.44 22.71 -25.10
CA ARG A 931 -6.90 22.72 -25.05
C ARG A 931 -7.49 23.57 -26.18
N MET A 932 -6.88 24.71 -26.47
CA MET A 932 -7.22 25.52 -27.65
C MET A 932 -6.97 24.74 -28.95
N GLU A 933 -5.88 23.97 -29.03
CA GLU A 933 -5.58 23.08 -30.17
C GLU A 933 -6.64 22.00 -30.35
N ALA A 934 -7.09 21.36 -29.27
CA ALA A 934 -8.16 20.37 -29.31
C ALA A 934 -9.48 20.96 -29.84
N ALA A 935 -9.87 22.13 -29.34
CA ALA A 935 -11.04 22.86 -29.83
C ALA A 935 -10.89 23.25 -31.31
N GLY A 936 -9.72 23.76 -31.69
CA GLY A 936 -9.40 24.11 -33.07
C GLY A 936 -9.47 22.93 -34.03
N LYS A 937 -8.89 21.77 -33.67
CA LYS A 937 -8.95 20.54 -34.46
C LYS A 937 -10.37 20.00 -34.61
N LEU A 938 -11.16 20.06 -33.54
CA LEU A 938 -12.55 19.60 -33.54
C LEU A 938 -13.42 20.46 -34.47
N ILE A 939 -13.33 21.79 -34.33
CA ILE A 939 -14.02 22.75 -35.20
C ILE A 939 -13.52 22.62 -36.64
N ASN A 940 -12.22 22.44 -36.87
CA ASN A 940 -11.68 22.30 -38.22
C ASN A 940 -12.17 21.01 -38.92
N LYS A 941 -12.35 19.92 -38.17
CA LYS A 941 -12.83 18.63 -38.69
C LYS A 941 -14.33 18.65 -38.99
N LEU A 942 -15.13 19.20 -38.08
CA LEU A 942 -16.60 19.15 -38.17
C LEU A 942 -17.21 20.38 -38.84
N GLY A 943 -16.43 21.45 -38.96
CA GLY A 943 -16.82 22.74 -39.50
C GLY A 943 -17.73 23.58 -38.61
N LYS A 944 -17.97 23.13 -37.37
CA LYS A 944 -18.70 23.85 -36.31
C LYS A 944 -18.36 23.22 -34.96
N LEU A 945 -18.72 23.87 -33.86
CA LEU A 945 -18.68 23.23 -32.54
C LEU A 945 -19.78 22.15 -32.43
N PRO A 946 -19.46 20.89 -32.09
CA PRO A 946 -20.46 19.84 -31.88
C PRO A 946 -21.17 19.98 -30.52
N LYS A 947 -22.22 19.17 -30.30
CA LYS A 947 -22.96 19.14 -29.03
C LYS A 947 -22.10 18.55 -27.89
N GLU A 948 -22.38 19.00 -26.67
CA GLU A 948 -21.69 18.69 -25.40
C GLU A 948 -20.84 17.41 -25.36
N ARG A 949 -21.42 16.22 -25.60
CA ARG A 949 -20.73 14.92 -25.48
C ARG A 949 -19.38 14.86 -26.20
N LEU A 950 -19.29 15.39 -27.42
CA LEU A 950 -18.04 15.37 -28.19
C LEU A 950 -17.04 16.43 -27.69
N CYS A 951 -17.52 17.58 -27.22
CA CYS A 951 -16.69 18.62 -26.61
C CYS A 951 -16.06 18.12 -25.30
N THR A 952 -16.84 17.47 -24.43
CA THR A 952 -16.32 16.92 -23.17
C THR A 952 -15.28 15.84 -23.43
N GLN A 953 -15.45 15.03 -24.49
CA GLN A 953 -14.51 13.97 -24.84
C GLN A 953 -13.18 14.51 -25.39
N ASP A 954 -13.21 15.45 -26.34
CA ASP A 954 -12.02 15.88 -27.07
C ASP A 954 -11.34 17.12 -26.45
N VAL A 955 -12.13 18.06 -25.92
CA VAL A 955 -11.66 19.32 -25.32
C VAL A 955 -11.61 19.24 -23.78
N GLY A 956 -12.39 18.34 -23.16
CA GLY A 956 -12.49 18.23 -21.70
C GLY A 956 -13.36 19.31 -21.05
N LEU A 957 -14.19 20.00 -21.83
CA LEU A 957 -15.14 21.05 -21.41
C LEU A 957 -16.49 20.81 -22.12
N SER A 958 -17.62 21.24 -21.53
CA SER A 958 -18.91 21.27 -22.25
C SER A 958 -18.86 22.20 -23.46
N ASP A 959 -19.86 22.14 -24.35
CA ASP A 959 -19.96 23.07 -25.48
C ASP A 959 -20.06 24.53 -25.02
N VAL A 960 -20.88 24.83 -24.01
CA VAL A 960 -20.97 26.18 -23.42
C VAL A 960 -19.64 26.63 -22.80
N GLN A 961 -18.99 25.78 -22.02
CA GLN A 961 -17.69 26.08 -21.42
C GLN A 961 -16.59 26.23 -22.47
N THR A 962 -16.67 25.52 -23.60
CA THR A 962 -15.70 25.63 -24.69
C THR A 962 -15.79 27.01 -25.36
N ILE A 963 -17.00 27.58 -25.47
CA ILE A 963 -17.19 28.94 -25.99
C ILE A 963 -16.50 29.96 -25.09
N ILE A 964 -16.80 29.92 -23.78
CA ILE A 964 -16.20 30.82 -22.77
C ILE A 964 -14.67 30.64 -22.71
N PHE A 965 -14.17 29.40 -22.78
CA PHE A 965 -12.74 29.14 -22.81
C PHE A 965 -12.04 29.73 -24.05
N LEU A 966 -12.68 29.66 -25.23
CA LEU A 966 -12.15 30.27 -26.45
C LEU A 966 -12.13 31.80 -26.35
N GLU A 967 -13.12 32.39 -25.67
CA GLU A 967 -13.09 33.82 -25.34
C GLU A 967 -11.89 34.17 -24.44
N HIS A 968 -11.67 33.44 -23.35
CA HIS A 968 -10.51 33.64 -22.49
C HIS A 968 -9.18 33.42 -23.22
N CYS A 969 -9.13 32.50 -24.20
CA CYS A 969 -7.96 32.33 -25.06
C CYS A 969 -7.69 33.56 -25.94
N VAL A 970 -8.75 34.19 -26.46
CA VAL A 970 -8.63 35.46 -27.20
C VAL A 970 -8.11 36.56 -26.27
N SER A 971 -8.71 36.73 -25.09
CA SER A 971 -8.25 37.72 -24.10
C SER A 971 -6.81 37.47 -23.62
N PHE A 972 -6.42 36.21 -23.47
CA PHE A 972 -5.04 35.83 -23.16
C PHE A 972 -4.07 36.21 -24.28
N LEU A 973 -4.39 35.87 -25.53
CA LEU A 973 -3.53 36.16 -26.69
C LEU A 973 -3.42 37.66 -26.95
N ASP A 974 -4.47 38.43 -26.63
CA ASP A 974 -4.47 39.89 -26.61
C ASP A 974 -3.47 40.43 -25.56
N ILE A 975 -3.53 39.94 -24.31
CA ILE A 975 -2.55 40.29 -23.27
C ILE A 975 -1.13 39.88 -23.67
N PHE A 976 -0.97 38.74 -24.32
CA PHE A 976 0.33 38.24 -24.78
C PHE A 976 0.90 39.09 -25.92
N LEU A 977 0.04 39.60 -26.81
CA LEU A 977 0.45 40.52 -27.86
C LEU A 977 0.87 41.88 -27.27
N ASP A 978 0.15 42.38 -26.26
CA ASP A 978 0.45 43.64 -25.57
C ASP A 978 1.72 43.59 -24.71
N ALA A 979 2.18 42.39 -24.34
CA ALA A 979 3.37 42.17 -23.52
C ALA A 979 4.70 42.19 -24.31
N GLU A 980 4.70 42.73 -25.53
CA GLU A 980 5.88 42.80 -26.39
C GLU A 980 7.10 43.41 -25.68
N VAL A 981 8.21 42.67 -25.71
CA VAL A 981 9.48 43.02 -25.05
C VAL A 981 10.43 43.62 -26.09
N LEU A 982 10.81 44.88 -25.90
CA LEU A 982 11.77 45.57 -26.76
C LEU A 982 13.21 45.19 -26.40
N GLU A 983 14.18 45.50 -27.26
CA GLU A 983 15.60 45.14 -27.06
C GLU A 983 16.19 45.67 -25.74
N GLU A 984 15.71 46.82 -25.26
CA GLU A 984 16.16 47.47 -24.03
C GLU A 984 15.71 46.72 -22.75
N ASP A 985 14.64 45.91 -22.84
CA ASP A 985 14.04 45.18 -21.71
C ASP A 985 14.64 43.77 -21.49
N LYS A 986 15.60 43.35 -22.33
CA LYS A 986 16.16 41.99 -22.30
C LYS A 986 17.17 41.72 -21.17
N ASN A 987 17.65 42.76 -20.48
CA ASN A 987 18.73 42.66 -19.48
C ASN A 987 18.24 42.76 -18.02
N THR A 988 16.95 42.52 -17.76
CA THR A 988 16.41 42.56 -16.39
C THR A 988 16.89 41.36 -15.56
N VAL A 989 17.51 41.61 -14.40
CA VAL A 989 17.91 40.56 -13.45
C VAL A 989 17.07 40.67 -12.18
N VAL A 990 16.44 39.57 -11.76
CA VAL A 990 15.77 39.46 -10.47
C VAL A 990 16.82 39.24 -9.39
N LYS A 991 16.87 40.15 -8.42
CA LYS A 991 17.70 40.01 -7.22
C LYS A 991 16.98 39.10 -6.21
N ALA A 992 17.74 38.58 -5.25
CA ALA A 992 17.23 37.75 -4.16
C ALA A 992 17.75 38.30 -2.80
N GLU A 993 17.04 38.01 -1.72
CA GLU A 993 17.47 38.35 -0.35
C GLU A 993 18.76 37.62 0.06
N GLU A 994 19.50 38.19 1.02
CA GLU A 994 20.72 37.59 1.59
C GLU A 994 20.48 36.22 2.22
N LEU A 995 19.25 35.92 2.68
CA LEU A 995 18.88 34.62 3.26
C LEU A 995 19.18 33.44 2.31
N TRP A 996 19.24 33.70 0.99
CA TRP A 996 19.45 32.70 -0.05
C TRP A 996 20.92 32.45 -0.40
N GLU A 997 21.86 33.26 0.11
CA GLU A 997 23.28 33.08 -0.15
C GLU A 997 23.76 31.71 0.37
N GLY A 998 24.46 30.95 -0.47
CA GLY A 998 24.97 29.61 -0.12
C GLY A 998 23.94 28.47 -0.19
N HIS A 999 22.67 28.73 -0.49
CA HIS A 999 21.62 27.71 -0.58
C HIS A 999 21.26 27.40 -2.04
N ALA A 1000 21.46 26.15 -2.47
CA ALA A 1000 21.06 25.67 -3.79
C ALA A 1000 19.62 25.13 -3.73
N GLY A 1001 18.64 25.97 -4.06
CA GLY A 1001 17.22 25.58 -4.18
C GLY A 1001 16.72 25.54 -5.62
N PRO A 1002 15.46 25.13 -5.84
CA PRO A 1002 14.79 25.28 -7.13
C PRO A 1002 14.80 26.74 -7.61
N GLN A 1003 14.85 26.93 -8.93
CA GLN A 1003 14.78 28.26 -9.54
C GLN A 1003 13.42 28.91 -9.22
N ALA A 1004 13.44 30.17 -8.78
CA ALA A 1004 12.22 30.94 -8.52
C ALA A 1004 11.36 31.10 -9.78
N PHE A 1005 10.03 31.11 -9.63
CA PHE A 1005 9.10 31.30 -10.75
C PHE A 1005 9.35 32.62 -11.50
N SER A 1006 9.65 33.69 -10.78
CA SER A 1006 10.02 34.99 -11.35
C SER A 1006 11.26 34.91 -12.24
N ALA A 1007 12.29 34.19 -11.81
CA ALA A 1007 13.47 33.95 -12.61
C ALA A 1007 13.18 33.04 -13.81
N LEU A 1008 12.33 32.01 -13.65
CA LEU A 1008 11.90 31.14 -14.75
C LEU A 1008 11.16 31.93 -15.84
N ALA A 1009 10.27 32.86 -15.44
CA ALA A 1009 9.50 33.68 -16.35
C ALA A 1009 10.40 34.64 -17.15
N ILE A 1010 11.28 35.40 -16.49
CA ILE A 1010 12.19 36.33 -17.21
C ILE A 1010 13.13 35.59 -18.16
N ASN A 1011 13.58 34.38 -17.80
CA ASN A 1011 14.46 33.59 -18.65
C ASN A 1011 13.74 32.89 -19.81
N GLN A 1012 12.42 33.05 -19.97
CA GLN A 1012 11.74 32.55 -21.15
C GLN A 1012 12.20 33.29 -22.40
N ILE A 1013 12.36 32.55 -23.50
CA ILE A 1013 12.52 33.15 -24.82
C ILE A 1013 11.20 33.87 -25.14
N PRO A 1014 11.23 35.18 -25.48
CA PRO A 1014 10.01 35.90 -25.85
C PRO A 1014 9.32 35.23 -27.05
N GLY A 1015 7.99 35.09 -26.97
CA GLY A 1015 7.20 34.60 -28.10
C GLY A 1015 7.35 35.51 -29.32
N ASN A 1016 7.36 34.90 -30.51
CA ASN A 1016 7.40 35.61 -31.77
C ASN A 1016 6.07 36.36 -31.99
N TYR A 1017 6.15 37.68 -32.17
CA TYR A 1017 4.99 38.57 -32.35
C TYR A 1017 4.04 38.10 -33.45
N ASP A 1018 4.58 37.75 -34.62
CA ASP A 1018 3.81 37.30 -35.78
C ASP A 1018 3.07 35.97 -35.52
N LEU A 1019 3.65 35.05 -34.74
CA LEU A 1019 2.97 33.83 -34.32
C LEU A 1019 1.86 34.12 -33.31
N ILE A 1020 2.09 35.01 -32.34
CA ILE A 1020 1.06 35.39 -31.37
C ILE A 1020 -0.12 36.02 -32.11
N LEU A 1021 0.15 36.93 -33.04
CA LEU A 1021 -0.86 37.55 -33.89
C LEU A 1021 -1.63 36.51 -34.74
N LEU A 1022 -0.93 35.54 -35.33
CA LEU A 1022 -1.56 34.45 -36.08
C LEU A 1022 -2.50 33.59 -35.20
N HIS A 1023 -2.10 33.30 -33.97
CA HIS A 1023 -2.93 32.56 -33.01
C HIS A 1023 -4.12 33.40 -32.52
N LEU A 1024 -3.95 34.72 -32.35
CA LEU A 1024 -5.04 35.64 -31.99
C LEU A 1024 -6.12 35.67 -33.08
N GLN A 1025 -5.71 35.79 -34.35
CA GLN A 1025 -6.63 35.69 -35.49
C GLN A 1025 -7.39 34.35 -35.50
N LEU A 1026 -6.68 33.23 -35.26
CA LEU A 1026 -7.32 31.92 -35.14
C LEU A 1026 -8.29 31.87 -33.96
N GLY A 1027 -7.93 32.43 -32.81
CA GLY A 1027 -8.77 32.52 -31.62
C GLY A 1027 -10.09 33.21 -31.91
N TYR A 1028 -10.06 34.37 -32.58
CA TYR A 1028 -11.26 35.07 -33.01
C TYR A 1028 -12.15 34.21 -33.91
N VAL A 1029 -11.56 33.56 -34.94
CA VAL A 1029 -12.31 32.67 -35.85
C VAL A 1029 -12.97 31.51 -35.11
N LEU A 1030 -12.23 30.83 -34.23
CA LEU A 1030 -12.76 29.69 -33.47
C LEU A 1030 -13.86 30.12 -32.50
N HIS A 1031 -13.66 31.24 -31.79
CA HIS A 1031 -14.67 31.79 -30.88
C HIS A 1031 -15.95 32.18 -31.62
N MET A 1032 -15.84 32.91 -32.76
CA MET A 1032 -16.99 33.29 -33.59
C MET A 1032 -17.76 32.08 -34.12
N ILE A 1033 -17.05 31.03 -34.58
CA ILE A 1033 -17.69 29.77 -35.04
C ILE A 1033 -18.41 29.06 -33.89
N ALA A 1034 -17.78 29.02 -32.72
CA ALA A 1034 -18.30 28.34 -31.54
C ALA A 1034 -19.55 29.04 -30.98
N PHE A 1035 -19.48 30.36 -30.80
CA PHE A 1035 -20.55 31.18 -30.23
C PHE A 1035 -21.81 31.19 -31.11
N PHE A 1036 -21.66 31.51 -32.41
CA PHE A 1036 -22.79 31.61 -33.33
C PHE A 1036 -23.18 30.28 -34.02
N GLY A 1037 -22.44 29.19 -33.77
CA GLY A 1037 -22.69 27.90 -34.42
C GLY A 1037 -22.51 27.90 -35.94
N ILE A 1038 -21.66 28.79 -36.46
CA ILE A 1038 -21.47 29.01 -37.91
C ILE A 1038 -20.82 27.79 -38.56
N LYS A 1039 -21.46 27.26 -39.62
CA LYS A 1039 -20.88 26.16 -40.41
C LYS A 1039 -19.82 26.69 -41.38
N SER A 1040 -18.55 26.43 -41.12
CA SER A 1040 -17.43 26.72 -42.02
C SER A 1040 -16.63 25.46 -42.29
N LEU A 1041 -16.49 25.01 -43.54
CA LEU A 1041 -15.75 23.79 -43.84
C LEU A 1041 -14.24 24.05 -43.73
N LYS A 1042 -13.58 23.34 -42.80
CA LYS A 1042 -12.13 23.42 -42.53
C LYS A 1042 -11.60 24.86 -42.41
N PRO A 1043 -12.11 25.68 -41.47
CA PRO A 1043 -11.79 27.10 -41.30
C PRO A 1043 -10.29 27.39 -41.23
N MET A 1044 -9.50 26.50 -40.63
CA MET A 1044 -8.03 26.68 -40.52
C MET A 1044 -7.31 26.57 -41.87
N THR A 1045 -7.97 26.02 -42.90
CA THR A 1045 -7.41 25.88 -44.27
C THR A 1045 -8.12 26.75 -45.30
N SER A 1046 -9.37 27.14 -45.04
CA SER A 1046 -10.16 27.97 -45.97
C SER A 1046 -10.01 29.46 -45.74
N LEU A 1047 -9.73 29.89 -44.49
CA LEU A 1047 -9.57 31.29 -44.09
C LEU A 1047 -8.11 31.70 -43.87
N PHE A 1048 -7.18 30.75 -43.83
CA PHE A 1048 -5.76 30.98 -43.63
C PHE A 1048 -4.95 30.36 -44.78
N GLU A 1049 -3.75 30.87 -45.00
CA GLU A 1049 -2.87 30.35 -46.04
C GLU A 1049 -2.40 28.92 -45.71
N SER A 1050 -2.25 28.09 -46.74
CA SER A 1050 -1.80 26.70 -46.55
C SER A 1050 -0.43 26.61 -45.88
N VAL A 1051 0.45 27.61 -46.09
CA VAL A 1051 1.77 27.67 -45.46
C VAL A 1051 1.66 28.01 -43.98
N THR A 1052 0.80 28.95 -43.60
CA THR A 1052 0.59 29.36 -42.20
C THR A 1052 -0.11 28.28 -41.38
N SER A 1053 -0.93 27.44 -42.01
CA SER A 1053 -1.62 26.33 -41.32
C SER A 1053 -0.68 25.36 -40.59
N ARG A 1054 0.59 25.26 -41.01
CA ARG A 1054 1.61 24.41 -40.38
C ARG A 1054 2.12 24.97 -39.06
N TYR A 1055 2.04 26.29 -38.87
CA TYR A 1055 2.56 27.00 -37.70
C TYR A 1055 1.54 27.09 -36.55
N PHE A 1056 0.27 26.75 -36.79
CA PHE A 1056 -0.73 26.68 -35.72
C PHE A 1056 -0.30 25.66 -34.66
N PHE A 1057 -0.23 26.13 -33.43
CA PHE A 1057 0.17 25.38 -32.25
C PHE A 1057 1.60 24.79 -32.36
N GLN A 1058 2.49 25.38 -33.17
CA GLN A 1058 3.94 25.15 -33.06
C GLN A 1058 4.52 25.87 -31.83
N ASP A 1059 5.85 25.81 -31.63
CA ASP A 1059 6.47 26.56 -30.53
C ASP A 1059 6.26 28.05 -30.78
N ILE A 1060 5.75 28.78 -29.78
CA ILE A 1060 5.45 30.20 -29.93
C ILE A 1060 6.73 31.04 -30.09
N THR A 1061 7.90 30.46 -29.80
CA THR A 1061 9.21 31.09 -29.92
C THR A 1061 9.88 30.84 -31.27
N ASP A 1062 9.27 30.03 -32.15
CA ASP A 1062 9.82 29.71 -33.46
C ASP A 1062 9.96 30.97 -34.33
N LYS A 1063 11.03 31.01 -35.13
CA LYS A 1063 11.25 32.09 -36.11
C LYS A 1063 10.21 31.98 -37.22
N PHE A 1064 9.23 32.86 -37.17
CA PHE A 1064 8.20 33.01 -38.18
C PHE A 1064 8.14 34.48 -38.59
N ILE A 1065 7.92 34.70 -39.88
CA ILE A 1065 7.70 36.03 -40.44
C ILE A 1065 6.36 35.96 -41.15
N PHE A 1066 5.41 36.77 -40.69
CA PHE A 1066 4.10 36.84 -41.30
C PHE A 1066 4.22 37.58 -42.65
N THR A 1067 4.18 36.81 -43.74
CA THR A 1067 4.14 37.38 -45.09
C THR A 1067 2.70 37.43 -45.56
N TRP A 1068 2.18 38.65 -45.75
CA TRP A 1068 0.81 38.84 -46.22
C TRP A 1068 0.78 38.94 -47.75
N TYR A 1069 -0.03 38.09 -48.37
CA TYR A 1069 -0.28 38.09 -49.82
C TYR A 1069 -1.76 38.26 -50.10
N HIS A 1070 -2.11 39.07 -51.09
CA HIS A 1070 -3.48 39.16 -51.60
C HIS A 1070 -3.90 37.85 -52.30
N ASP A 1071 -5.10 37.38 -51.99
CA ASP A 1071 -5.71 36.21 -52.64
C ASP A 1071 -7.22 36.44 -52.68
N ASP A 1072 -7.73 36.86 -53.85
CA ASP A 1072 -9.13 37.24 -54.05
C ASP A 1072 -10.11 36.16 -53.58
N LYS A 1073 -9.75 34.88 -53.75
CA LYS A 1073 -10.62 33.77 -53.34
C LYS A 1073 -10.67 33.65 -51.82
N ARG A 1074 -9.51 33.71 -51.15
CA ARG A 1074 -9.45 33.61 -49.69
C ARG A 1074 -9.99 34.86 -49.01
N ASP A 1075 -9.67 36.04 -49.52
CA ASP A 1075 -10.18 37.30 -48.99
C ASP A 1075 -11.69 37.41 -49.20
N GLY A 1076 -12.21 36.86 -50.32
CA GLY A 1076 -13.64 36.62 -50.51
C GLY A 1076 -14.25 35.67 -49.48
N ASN A 1077 -13.61 34.53 -49.19
CA ASN A 1077 -14.08 33.61 -48.14
C ASN A 1077 -14.06 34.23 -46.74
N ARG A 1078 -13.07 35.08 -46.44
CA ARG A 1078 -12.96 35.80 -45.17
C ARG A 1078 -14.04 36.86 -45.03
N LEU A 1079 -14.31 37.62 -46.10
CA LEU A 1079 -15.40 38.58 -46.14
C LEU A 1079 -16.76 37.89 -45.94
N ASP A 1080 -17.02 36.79 -46.66
CA ASP A 1080 -18.23 35.97 -46.48
C ASP A 1080 -18.36 35.47 -45.04
N PHE A 1081 -17.28 34.93 -44.47
CA PHE A 1081 -17.26 34.48 -43.09
C PHE A 1081 -17.64 35.60 -42.09
N LEU A 1082 -17.04 36.78 -42.22
CA LEU A 1082 -17.35 37.93 -41.37
C LEU A 1082 -18.80 38.42 -41.57
N CYS A 1083 -19.29 38.48 -42.81
CA CYS A 1083 -20.68 38.82 -43.10
C CYS A 1083 -21.67 37.84 -42.46
N ARG A 1084 -21.34 36.54 -42.40
CA ARG A 1084 -22.15 35.53 -41.72
C ARG A 1084 -22.15 35.70 -40.20
N VAL A 1085 -21.03 36.11 -39.61
CA VAL A 1085 -20.96 36.47 -38.18
C VAL A 1085 -21.83 37.70 -37.90
N ILE A 1086 -21.71 38.75 -38.74
CA ILE A 1086 -22.54 39.96 -38.62
C ILE A 1086 -24.02 39.60 -38.73
N THR A 1087 -24.41 38.78 -39.70
CA THR A 1087 -25.80 38.32 -39.88
C THR A 1087 -26.32 37.63 -38.62
N ALA A 1088 -25.59 36.65 -38.08
CA ALA A 1088 -25.98 35.93 -36.87
C ALA A 1088 -26.05 36.85 -35.63
N SER A 1089 -25.15 37.83 -35.53
CA SER A 1089 -25.11 38.84 -34.47
C SER A 1089 -26.29 39.82 -34.53
N MET A 1090 -26.70 40.24 -35.73
CA MET A 1090 -27.87 41.10 -35.89
C MET A 1090 -29.19 40.33 -35.65
N GLU A 1091 -29.25 39.05 -36.03
CA GLU A 1091 -30.40 38.17 -35.74
C GLU A 1091 -30.59 37.95 -34.23
N SER A 1092 -29.50 37.86 -33.44
CA SER A 1092 -29.58 37.63 -31.99
C SER A 1092 -30.14 38.81 -31.20
N ILE A 1093 -30.19 40.02 -31.77
CA ILE A 1093 -30.82 41.20 -31.14
C ILE A 1093 -32.30 40.92 -30.77
N HIS A 1094 -32.99 40.08 -31.56
CA HIS A 1094 -34.37 39.67 -31.26
C HIS A 1094 -34.52 38.76 -30.03
N GLN A 1095 -33.44 38.14 -29.56
CA GLN A 1095 -33.46 37.25 -28.40
C GLN A 1095 -33.19 37.99 -27.08
N GLU A 1096 -32.63 39.21 -27.15
CA GLU A 1096 -32.18 40.00 -26.00
C GLU A 1096 -33.07 41.25 -25.73
N THR A 1097 -34.25 41.32 -26.35
CA THR A 1097 -35.19 42.44 -26.17
C THR A 1097 -35.81 42.38 -24.77
N THR A 1098 -35.56 43.40 -23.95
CA THR A 1098 -36.11 43.52 -22.58
C THR A 1098 -37.28 44.51 -22.54
N GLU A 1099 -38.02 44.56 -21.43
CA GLU A 1099 -39.17 45.48 -21.25
C GLU A 1099 -38.79 46.98 -21.43
N ASP A 1100 -37.49 47.31 -21.37
CA ASP A 1100 -36.93 48.67 -21.49
C ASP A 1100 -36.35 49.03 -22.87
N GLY A 1101 -36.40 48.14 -23.87
CA GLY A 1101 -35.96 48.43 -25.25
C GLY A 1101 -35.08 47.34 -25.89
N VAL A 1102 -34.53 47.67 -27.06
CA VAL A 1102 -33.62 46.79 -27.83
C VAL A 1102 -32.20 46.90 -27.27
N ASP A 1103 -31.67 45.85 -26.62
CA ASP A 1103 -30.26 45.81 -26.20
C ASP A 1103 -29.36 45.38 -27.38
N SER A 1104 -28.60 46.33 -27.92
CA SER A 1104 -27.68 46.11 -29.05
C SER A 1104 -26.21 45.98 -28.62
N ARG A 1105 -25.91 45.97 -27.32
CA ARG A 1105 -24.53 46.00 -26.79
C ARG A 1105 -23.68 44.83 -27.28
N GLN A 1106 -24.23 43.62 -27.23
CA GLN A 1106 -23.51 42.44 -27.75
C GLN A 1106 -23.27 42.53 -29.25
N ALA A 1107 -24.24 43.02 -30.02
CA ALA A 1107 -24.11 43.18 -31.46
C ALA A 1107 -23.00 44.18 -31.83
N VAL A 1108 -22.88 45.28 -31.08
CA VAL A 1108 -21.79 46.27 -31.20
C VAL A 1108 -20.44 45.65 -30.86
N LEU A 1109 -20.34 44.87 -29.78
CA LEU A 1109 -19.10 44.17 -29.41
C LEU A 1109 -18.65 43.18 -30.49
N TRP A 1110 -19.57 42.39 -31.04
CA TRP A 1110 -19.25 41.45 -32.12
C TRP A 1110 -18.85 42.16 -33.42
N MET A 1111 -19.49 43.28 -33.75
CA MET A 1111 -19.07 44.11 -34.89
C MET A 1111 -17.66 44.67 -34.70
N SER A 1112 -17.31 45.09 -33.48
CA SER A 1112 -15.95 45.51 -33.15
C SER A 1112 -14.94 44.37 -33.38
N LYS A 1113 -15.24 43.15 -32.88
CA LYS A 1113 -14.41 41.95 -33.12
C LYS A 1113 -14.27 41.64 -34.62
N CYS A 1114 -15.34 41.75 -35.41
CA CYS A 1114 -15.30 41.59 -36.86
C CYS A 1114 -14.41 42.63 -37.55
N THR A 1115 -14.48 43.89 -37.12
CA THR A 1115 -13.68 45.00 -37.65
C THR A 1115 -12.19 44.84 -37.32
N VAL A 1116 -11.87 44.41 -36.10
CA VAL A 1116 -10.49 44.06 -35.69
C VAL A 1116 -9.93 42.93 -36.55
N LEU A 1117 -10.70 41.86 -36.77
CA LEU A 1117 -10.22 40.75 -37.60
C LEU A 1117 -10.10 41.15 -39.09
N ALA A 1118 -11.01 41.99 -39.59
CA ALA A 1118 -10.95 42.54 -40.93
C ALA A 1118 -9.71 43.41 -41.13
N SER A 1119 -9.36 44.27 -40.16
CA SER A 1119 -8.17 45.10 -40.24
C SER A 1119 -6.88 44.27 -40.21
N MET A 1120 -6.81 43.23 -39.36
CA MET A 1120 -5.72 42.26 -39.34
C MET A 1120 -5.55 41.52 -40.68
N TRP A 1121 -6.66 41.25 -41.38
CA TRP A 1121 -6.65 40.62 -42.71
C TRP A 1121 -6.53 41.61 -43.87
N LYS A 1122 -6.54 42.92 -43.60
CA LYS A 1122 -6.61 44.01 -44.59
C LYS A 1122 -7.84 43.92 -45.52
N ILE A 1123 -8.97 43.50 -44.97
CA ILE A 1123 -10.27 43.53 -45.64
C ILE A 1123 -10.89 44.91 -45.43
N ASP A 1124 -11.49 45.44 -46.49
CA ASP A 1124 -12.20 46.71 -46.45
C ASP A 1124 -13.38 46.64 -45.45
N CYS A 1125 -13.27 47.42 -44.38
CA CYS A 1125 -14.29 47.49 -43.33
C CYS A 1125 -15.59 48.15 -43.81
N ASP A 1126 -15.55 48.95 -44.88
CA ASP A 1126 -16.74 49.61 -45.41
C ASP A 1126 -17.74 48.58 -45.96
N LYS A 1127 -17.25 47.50 -46.60
CA LYS A 1127 -18.07 46.36 -47.04
C LYS A 1127 -18.79 45.68 -45.88
N LEU A 1128 -18.16 45.61 -44.71
CA LEU A 1128 -18.78 45.04 -43.51
C LEU A 1128 -19.85 45.97 -42.94
N ARG A 1129 -19.63 47.29 -42.93
CA ARG A 1129 -20.64 48.28 -42.51
C ARG A 1129 -21.85 48.29 -43.44
N ILE A 1130 -21.64 48.18 -44.75
CA ILE A 1130 -22.72 48.03 -45.74
C ILE A 1130 -23.55 46.79 -45.43
N HIS A 1131 -22.89 45.64 -45.20
CA HIS A 1131 -23.58 44.40 -44.83
C HIS A 1131 -24.33 44.53 -43.50
N GLN A 1132 -23.71 45.11 -42.47
CA GLN A 1132 -24.35 45.37 -41.17
C GLN A 1132 -25.61 46.22 -41.32
N THR A 1133 -25.53 47.32 -42.08
CA THR A 1133 -26.65 48.21 -42.37
C THR A 1133 -27.79 47.45 -43.05
N CYS A 1134 -27.47 46.66 -44.07
CA CYS A 1134 -28.45 45.81 -44.75
C CYS A 1134 -29.10 44.81 -43.79
N GLN A 1135 -28.33 44.15 -42.92
CA GLN A 1135 -28.87 43.19 -41.96
C GLN A 1135 -29.75 43.85 -40.90
N LEU A 1136 -29.42 45.05 -40.43
CA LEU A 1136 -30.27 45.81 -39.50
C LEU A 1136 -31.62 46.15 -40.15
N TYR A 1137 -31.64 46.57 -41.43
CA TYR A 1137 -32.90 46.73 -42.17
C TYR A 1137 -33.62 45.39 -42.42
N VAL A 1138 -32.94 44.29 -42.76
CA VAL A 1138 -33.61 42.98 -42.88
C VAL A 1138 -34.34 42.59 -41.59
N ASN A 1139 -33.72 42.87 -40.45
CA ASN A 1139 -34.23 42.55 -39.11
C ASN A 1139 -35.21 43.60 -38.55
N GLY A 1140 -35.41 44.74 -39.22
CA GLY A 1140 -36.37 45.78 -38.81
C GLY A 1140 -35.87 46.80 -37.79
N PHE A 1141 -34.55 46.86 -37.58
CA PHE A 1141 -33.89 47.81 -36.69
C PHE A 1141 -33.45 49.09 -37.43
N ASP A 1142 -34.39 49.76 -38.10
CA ASP A 1142 -34.13 50.88 -39.01
C ASP A 1142 -33.41 52.06 -38.35
N GLN A 1143 -33.72 52.37 -37.09
CA GLN A 1143 -33.03 53.44 -36.34
C GLN A 1143 -31.55 53.14 -36.12
N LEU A 1144 -31.22 51.89 -35.73
CA LEU A 1144 -29.83 51.45 -35.58
C LEU A 1144 -29.13 51.38 -36.94
N ALA A 1145 -29.84 50.97 -38.00
CA ALA A 1145 -29.31 50.98 -39.36
C ALA A 1145 -28.92 52.40 -39.80
N ASP A 1146 -29.75 53.40 -39.46
CA ASP A 1146 -29.50 54.81 -39.76
C ASP A 1146 -28.29 55.39 -39.02
N GLU A 1147 -28.05 54.97 -37.78
CA GLU A 1147 -26.83 55.35 -37.05
C GLU A 1147 -25.58 54.82 -37.76
N VAL A 1148 -25.59 53.54 -38.15
CA VAL A 1148 -24.46 52.90 -38.86
C VAL A 1148 -24.27 53.48 -40.26
N LEU A 1149 -25.36 53.82 -40.95
CA LEU A 1149 -25.36 54.44 -42.28
C LEU A 1149 -24.47 55.67 -42.36
N THR A 1150 -24.42 56.49 -41.29
CA THR A 1150 -23.60 57.71 -41.25
C THR A 1150 -22.09 57.44 -41.39
N ALA A 1151 -21.64 56.23 -41.11
CA ALA A 1151 -20.24 55.80 -41.19
C ALA A 1151 -19.92 54.99 -42.47
N VAL A 1152 -20.87 54.83 -43.40
CA VAL A 1152 -20.68 54.16 -44.70
C VAL A 1152 -20.15 55.15 -45.73
N ASN A 1153 -19.05 54.80 -46.40
CA ASN A 1153 -18.42 55.65 -47.41
C ASN A 1153 -18.97 55.37 -48.82
N ASP A 1154 -19.13 54.09 -49.19
CA ASP A 1154 -19.69 53.66 -50.47
C ASP A 1154 -21.23 53.54 -50.41
N THR A 1155 -21.88 54.70 -50.51
CA THR A 1155 -23.35 54.82 -50.49
C THR A 1155 -24.03 54.26 -51.74
N GLU A 1156 -23.34 54.19 -52.88
CA GLU A 1156 -23.87 53.62 -54.12
C GLU A 1156 -24.03 52.10 -53.99
N THR A 1157 -22.98 51.38 -53.57
CA THR A 1157 -23.06 49.93 -53.34
C THR A 1157 -24.06 49.59 -52.24
N LEU A 1158 -24.17 50.44 -51.21
CA LEU A 1158 -25.21 50.29 -50.21
C LEU A 1158 -26.62 50.38 -50.81
N ALA A 1159 -26.89 51.40 -51.63
CA ALA A 1159 -28.21 51.60 -52.24
C ALA A 1159 -28.60 50.41 -53.13
N VAL A 1160 -27.64 49.87 -53.89
CA VAL A 1160 -27.82 48.65 -54.69
C VAL A 1160 -28.24 47.46 -53.82
N ASN A 1161 -27.61 47.29 -52.65
CA ASN A 1161 -27.94 46.19 -51.72
C ASN A 1161 -29.25 46.41 -50.95
N LEU A 1162 -29.66 47.66 -50.71
CA LEU A 1162 -30.91 48.00 -50.02
C LEU A 1162 -32.14 47.91 -50.94
N LEU A 1163 -31.99 48.09 -52.25
CA LEU A 1163 -33.11 48.06 -53.21
C LEU A 1163 -33.91 46.73 -53.16
N PRO A 1164 -33.28 45.53 -53.18
CA PRO A 1164 -34.00 44.27 -52.99
C PRO A 1164 -34.68 44.15 -51.63
N ILE A 1165 -34.09 44.69 -50.56
CA ILE A 1165 -34.66 44.66 -49.20
C ILE A 1165 -35.92 45.53 -49.14
N ALA A 1166 -35.88 46.73 -49.73
CA ALA A 1166 -37.02 47.62 -49.87
C ALA A 1166 -38.16 46.96 -50.68
N GLY A 1167 -37.80 46.29 -51.79
CA GLY A 1167 -38.76 45.53 -52.60
C GLY A 1167 -39.40 44.37 -51.85
N LEU A 1168 -38.62 43.58 -51.12
CA LEU A 1168 -39.16 42.47 -50.31
C LEU A 1168 -40.05 42.95 -49.16
N ARG A 1169 -39.73 44.09 -48.51
CA ARG A 1169 -40.61 44.74 -47.52
C ARG A 1169 -41.93 45.17 -48.15
N MET A 1170 -41.89 45.73 -49.36
CA MET A 1170 -43.07 46.12 -50.13
C MET A 1170 -43.91 44.92 -50.55
N MET A 1171 -43.29 43.84 -50.99
CA MET A 1171 -43.97 42.59 -51.30
C MET A 1171 -44.59 41.96 -50.05
N SER A 1172 -43.90 42.00 -48.90
CA SER A 1172 -44.41 41.54 -47.61
C SER A 1172 -45.65 42.33 -47.17
N PHE A 1173 -45.65 43.65 -47.35
CA PHE A 1173 -46.83 44.49 -47.11
C PHE A 1173 -47.99 44.13 -48.04
N LEU A 1174 -47.75 44.06 -49.35
CA LEU A 1174 -48.76 43.69 -50.36
C LEU A 1174 -49.38 42.32 -50.06
N SER A 1175 -48.58 41.32 -49.68
CA SER A 1175 -49.03 39.97 -49.34
C SER A 1175 -49.96 39.89 -48.11
N LYS A 1176 -49.92 40.91 -47.24
CA LYS A 1176 -50.77 41.02 -46.05
C LYS A 1176 -52.03 41.86 -46.29
N SER A 1177 -52.13 42.53 -47.45
CA SER A 1177 -53.31 43.32 -47.82
C SER A 1177 -54.49 42.39 -48.16
N PRO A 1178 -55.70 42.65 -47.62
CA PRO A 1178 -56.88 41.82 -47.89
C PRO A 1178 -57.28 41.81 -49.38
N ASP A 1179 -56.96 42.87 -50.12
CA ASP A 1179 -57.27 43.03 -51.55
C ASP A 1179 -55.98 43.11 -52.40
N LEU A 1180 -55.14 42.08 -52.30
CA LEU A 1180 -53.85 41.96 -53.03
C LEU A 1180 -53.97 42.27 -54.52
N LEU A 1181 -55.04 41.79 -55.19
CA LEU A 1181 -55.25 42.00 -56.62
C LEU A 1181 -55.54 43.46 -56.97
N GLU A 1182 -56.20 44.20 -56.07
CA GLU A 1182 -56.49 45.63 -56.28
C GLU A 1182 -55.22 46.45 -56.12
N GLU A 1183 -54.47 46.27 -55.04
CA GLU A 1183 -53.24 47.02 -54.79
C GLU A 1183 -52.11 46.68 -55.78
N VAL A 1184 -52.01 45.43 -56.23
CA VAL A 1184 -51.06 45.06 -57.31
C VAL A 1184 -51.46 45.68 -58.66
N SER A 1185 -52.76 45.88 -58.93
CA SER A 1185 -53.21 46.55 -60.16
C SER A 1185 -52.89 48.06 -60.19
N ARG A 1186 -52.64 48.66 -59.02
CA ARG A 1186 -52.34 50.09 -58.86
C ARG A 1186 -50.85 50.40 -59.06
N ILE A 1187 -49.98 49.39 -59.08
CA ILE A 1187 -48.54 49.54 -59.33
C ILE A 1187 -48.17 49.15 -60.77
N SER A 1188 -47.03 49.66 -61.26
CA SER A 1188 -46.54 49.39 -62.61
C SER A 1188 -46.35 47.88 -62.89
N PRO A 1189 -46.71 47.38 -64.09
CA PRO A 1189 -46.43 45.99 -64.47
C PRO A 1189 -44.95 45.61 -64.36
N ALA A 1190 -44.04 46.54 -64.65
CA ALA A 1190 -42.60 46.32 -64.55
C ALA A 1190 -42.15 46.16 -63.09
N LEU A 1191 -42.75 46.92 -62.16
CA LEU A 1191 -42.48 46.78 -60.74
C LEU A 1191 -43.06 45.48 -60.19
N THR A 1192 -44.27 45.11 -60.58
CA THR A 1192 -44.89 43.84 -60.19
C THR A 1192 -44.03 42.64 -60.62
N GLN A 1193 -43.58 42.62 -61.87
CA GLN A 1193 -42.69 41.59 -62.39
C GLN A 1193 -41.34 41.56 -61.64
N TYR A 1194 -40.80 42.72 -61.25
CA TYR A 1194 -39.59 42.78 -60.44
C TYR A 1194 -39.82 42.17 -59.04
N LEU A 1195 -40.88 42.58 -58.34
CA LEU A 1195 -41.23 42.09 -57.00
C LEU A 1195 -41.53 40.58 -56.98
N GLU A 1196 -42.22 40.06 -58.00
CA GLU A 1196 -42.47 38.61 -58.14
C GLU A 1196 -41.18 37.81 -58.40
N ASN A 1197 -40.20 38.41 -59.07
CA ASN A 1197 -38.92 37.79 -59.35
C ASN A 1197 -37.87 37.95 -58.23
N LEU A 1198 -38.18 38.72 -57.17
CA LEU A 1198 -37.33 38.84 -55.98
C LEU A 1198 -37.36 37.54 -55.17
N ASN A 1199 -36.61 36.52 -55.63
CA ASN A 1199 -36.32 35.33 -54.86
C ASN A 1199 -34.90 35.43 -54.28
N LEU A 1200 -34.78 35.98 -53.07
CA LEU A 1200 -33.55 35.88 -52.28
C LEU A 1200 -33.66 34.65 -51.36
N PRO A 1201 -33.03 33.51 -51.70
CA PRO A 1201 -33.12 32.29 -50.91
C PRO A 1201 -32.55 32.53 -49.50
N GLY A 1202 -33.39 32.36 -48.48
CA GLY A 1202 -32.97 32.38 -47.07
C GLY A 1202 -33.12 33.71 -46.34
N ILE A 1203 -33.64 34.78 -46.97
CA ILE A 1203 -33.91 36.06 -46.29
C ILE A 1203 -35.35 36.07 -45.77
N VAL A 1204 -35.52 36.14 -44.45
CA VAL A 1204 -36.81 36.38 -43.78
C VAL A 1204 -36.81 37.83 -43.30
N ILE A 1205 -37.74 38.64 -43.81
CA ILE A 1205 -37.83 40.06 -43.45
C ILE A 1205 -38.83 40.25 -42.31
N THR A 1206 -38.39 40.94 -41.25
CA THR A 1206 -39.25 41.36 -40.14
C THR A 1206 -40.23 42.44 -40.60
N SER A 1207 -41.50 42.34 -40.19
CA SER A 1207 -42.49 43.37 -40.54
C SER A 1207 -42.21 44.69 -39.84
N CYS A 1208 -42.08 45.75 -40.63
CA CYS A 1208 -41.77 47.11 -40.17
C CYS A 1208 -42.99 48.04 -40.32
N SER A 1209 -42.94 49.22 -39.69
CA SER A 1209 -43.97 50.24 -39.88
C SER A 1209 -44.01 50.75 -41.32
N ASN A 1210 -45.17 51.21 -41.76
CA ASN A 1210 -45.34 51.81 -43.08
C ASN A 1210 -44.42 53.02 -43.28
N GLU A 1211 -44.20 53.82 -42.23
CA GLU A 1211 -43.29 54.97 -42.26
C GLU A 1211 -41.84 54.55 -42.53
N ASN A 1212 -41.36 53.50 -41.86
CA ASN A 1212 -40.01 52.96 -42.08
C ASN A 1212 -39.82 52.41 -43.48
N ASN A 1213 -40.85 51.75 -44.05
CA ASN A 1213 -40.80 51.25 -45.43
C ASN A 1213 -40.69 52.39 -46.45
N ILE A 1214 -41.47 53.46 -46.27
CA ILE A 1214 -41.41 54.66 -47.13
C ILE A 1214 -40.02 55.31 -47.02
N GLU A 1215 -39.49 55.42 -45.80
CA GLU A 1215 -38.21 56.08 -45.57
C GLU A 1215 -37.02 55.30 -46.16
N LEU A 1216 -37.04 53.96 -46.08
CA LEU A 1216 -36.06 53.12 -46.75
C LEU A 1216 -36.10 53.30 -48.28
N ILE A 1217 -37.30 53.33 -48.88
CA ILE A 1217 -37.46 53.53 -50.34
C ILE A 1217 -36.90 54.89 -50.77
N LYS A 1218 -37.16 55.96 -50.00
CA LYS A 1218 -36.58 57.29 -50.28
C LYS A 1218 -35.05 57.27 -50.22
N LYS A 1219 -34.46 56.63 -49.21
CA LYS A 1219 -33.00 56.52 -49.07
C LYS A 1219 -32.38 55.77 -50.25
N VAL A 1220 -32.97 54.65 -50.66
CA VAL A 1220 -32.52 53.92 -51.87
C VAL A 1220 -32.56 54.82 -53.10
N SER A 1221 -33.66 55.55 -53.30
CA SER A 1221 -33.79 56.48 -54.44
C SER A 1221 -32.83 57.68 -54.37
N GLN A 1222 -32.41 58.09 -53.18
CA GLN A 1222 -31.48 59.21 -52.99
C GLN A 1222 -30.03 58.80 -53.25
N TYR A 1223 -29.65 57.59 -52.84
CA TYR A 1223 -28.26 57.12 -52.91
C TYR A 1223 -27.94 56.34 -54.19
N LEU A 1224 -28.94 55.82 -54.89
CA LEU A 1224 -28.74 55.11 -56.16
C LEU A 1224 -28.62 56.13 -57.32
N PRO A 1225 -27.52 56.16 -58.08
CA PRO A 1225 -27.36 57.12 -59.17
C PRO A 1225 -28.34 56.90 -60.32
N ASP A 1226 -28.80 57.97 -60.95
CA ASP A 1226 -29.68 57.94 -62.13
C ASP A 1226 -29.10 57.16 -63.32
N THR A 1227 -27.77 56.93 -63.33
CA THR A 1227 -27.05 56.15 -64.35
C THR A 1227 -27.05 54.64 -64.09
N HIS A 1228 -27.52 54.17 -62.93
CA HIS A 1228 -27.52 52.75 -62.57
C HIS A 1228 -28.66 51.99 -63.26
N ASN A 1229 -28.40 50.75 -63.69
CA ASN A 1229 -29.37 49.95 -64.46
C ASN A 1229 -30.66 49.63 -63.71
N ASP A 1230 -30.62 49.63 -62.38
CA ASP A 1230 -31.79 49.36 -61.51
C ASP A 1230 -32.44 50.63 -60.94
N TYR A 1231 -31.97 51.82 -61.31
CA TYR A 1231 -32.49 53.09 -60.82
C TYR A 1231 -33.98 53.27 -61.11
N HIS A 1232 -34.45 52.80 -62.28
CA HIS A 1232 -35.86 52.87 -62.64
C HIS A 1232 -36.74 52.05 -61.69
N TYR A 1233 -36.25 50.96 -61.10
CA TYR A 1233 -37.02 50.19 -60.11
C TYR A 1233 -37.16 50.95 -58.78
N ALA A 1234 -36.10 51.66 -58.35
CA ALA A 1234 -36.17 52.53 -57.16
C ALA A 1234 -37.21 53.65 -57.34
N GLN A 1235 -37.25 54.27 -58.53
CA GLN A 1235 -38.25 55.29 -58.87
C GLN A 1235 -39.68 54.73 -58.90
N LEU A 1236 -39.87 53.56 -59.53
CA LEU A 1236 -41.19 52.90 -59.54
C LEU A 1236 -41.67 52.53 -58.12
N MET A 1237 -40.76 52.12 -57.21
CA MET A 1237 -41.10 51.88 -55.81
C MET A 1237 -41.47 53.17 -55.07
N LEU A 1238 -40.76 54.27 -55.34
CA LEU A 1238 -41.02 55.58 -54.75
C LEU A 1238 -42.40 56.11 -55.16
N ASP A 1239 -42.73 56.00 -56.45
CA ASP A 1239 -44.05 56.36 -57.01
C ASP A 1239 -45.17 55.51 -56.39
N ALA A 1240 -44.87 54.24 -56.09
CA ALA A 1240 -45.82 53.32 -55.48
C ALA A 1240 -45.98 53.47 -53.96
N THR A 1241 -45.27 54.39 -53.29
CA THR A 1241 -45.37 54.57 -51.83
C THR A 1241 -46.77 54.96 -51.32
N PHE A 1242 -47.69 55.40 -52.20
CA PHE A 1242 -49.07 55.70 -51.83
C PHE A 1242 -49.83 54.48 -51.26
N ILE A 1243 -49.44 53.26 -51.62
CA ILE A 1243 -50.09 52.03 -51.13
C ILE A 1243 -49.99 51.88 -49.60
N TYR A 1244 -49.01 52.52 -48.98
CA TYR A 1244 -48.79 52.50 -47.53
C TYR A 1244 -49.63 53.54 -46.75
N ARG A 1245 -50.31 54.45 -47.47
CA ARG A 1245 -51.10 55.56 -46.89
C ARG A 1245 -52.60 55.24 -46.79
N GLY A 1246 -52.99 54.01 -47.14
CA GLY A 1246 -54.37 53.50 -47.15
C GLY A 1246 -54.85 53.02 -45.78
#